data_AF-A0A7J5XF30-F1
#
_entry.id   AF-A0A7J5XF30-F1
#
_cell.length_a   1.000
_cell.length_b   1.000
_cell.length_c   1.000
_cell.angle_alpha   90.00
_cell.angle_beta   90.00
_cell.angle_gamma   90.00
#
_symmetry.space_group_name_H-M   'P 1'
#
loop_
_entity.id
_entity.type
_entity.pdbx_description
1 polymer ?
#
loop_
_entity_poly.entity_id
_entity_poly.type
_entity_poly.pdbx_seq_one_letter_code
_entity_poly.pdbx_strand_id
1 'polypeptide(L)'
;MMCRINPCDNRRWVRERIQQIQQYHDLGLAMESAIIIMDIKNTICPDGDFKVLDKLLQMNQADFKKNSLNCIDDSFMRVKTILMDITNDRKECLQNLRLSLKFVLWVKEALEDINELKVFVDLASISAGENDLDVDRVACFHDAVLGYSSLLYGLKQDSDFVAFKESLPKLWKALENDRNIPTKLRDTARHLEWLKTVKESHGSVELSSLTLATSINERGIYTIKAQNLKKLSLETSLMLQIQDGPEKSIACTYDDLKELQNKLMLMSGRGEQNLTEVEHFAEVFDNVQRLAKAFVELYAAGNPLFRCWEAKISCKTQNDPCIIMEINFCKTLHCIHVRGSLVEQLITLSNTMELFLEDWRNFMDKQRSDHYYLNYFTAEQMFYLCSVVTPSNVNKEMEDKALMMLSFIKPNCTTSDVWSTWRRFQNQFEPGKRINEAAHFQSHFLHQENSDMSSADVNHFEANDQAEKAYQTVDLKELEGLWNAYMKNEEIFFHDLLDIRSLGVLLETMAATEDQSENAWAEPVLSEMKDKSVRRILPKSLSINQPNLIICPQNEVLTSSICVYMNSEYNLLPSYDEVLLCTPKTSYEQVELFLRRCLTPGDIGQKIYTMLWADQLTYDISCAMENCFQKLRSLFKHNYRLVIFCSSDREHTYIPTAFSQFKRDFVPQESLERIQNYLSRHFTAHSDHKNVFFKGDHSVGIVASQRAGVGKSLYVERFMKSWRNVLKGTAFKKCIRLTEHEVDDHKILQSMYDTPKKRISSCFTSMSHHR
;
A
#
# COMPACT_ATOMS: atom_id res chain seq x y z
N MET A 1 -31.02 71.93 -54.47
CA MET A 1 -31.71 72.33 -55.73
C MET A 1 -33.20 71.98 -55.70
N MET A 2 -33.60 70.76 -55.33
CA MET A 2 -35.00 70.30 -55.40
C MET A 2 -36.00 71.15 -54.57
N CYS A 3 -35.65 71.59 -53.36
CA CYS A 3 -36.55 72.44 -52.52
C CYS A 3 -36.69 73.89 -52.99
N ARG A 4 -35.97 74.30 -54.05
CA ARG A 4 -36.11 75.63 -54.65
C ARG A 4 -37.23 75.68 -55.70
N ILE A 5 -37.82 74.52 -56.04
CA ILE A 5 -38.91 74.39 -57.00
C ILE A 5 -40.24 74.88 -56.41
N ASN A 6 -40.45 74.74 -55.09
CA ASN A 6 -41.62 75.26 -54.38
C ASN A 6 -41.18 76.32 -53.34
N PRO A 7 -41.54 77.61 -53.51
CA PRO A 7 -41.13 78.69 -52.61
C PRO A 7 -41.66 78.56 -51.17
N CYS A 8 -42.76 77.82 -50.96
CA CYS A 8 -43.39 77.62 -49.65
C CYS A 8 -42.89 76.36 -48.90
N ASP A 9 -41.89 75.66 -49.43
CA ASP A 9 -41.34 74.45 -48.81
C ASP A 9 -40.57 74.79 -47.53
N ASN A 10 -40.99 74.18 -46.41
CA ASN A 10 -40.37 74.37 -45.10
C ASN A 10 -38.98 73.70 -44.97
N ARG A 11 -38.52 72.99 -46.01
CA ARG A 11 -37.20 72.33 -46.14
C ARG A 11 -36.88 71.30 -45.06
N ARG A 12 -37.81 70.97 -44.15
CA ARG A 12 -37.57 70.03 -43.03
C ARG A 12 -37.37 68.60 -43.51
N TRP A 13 -38.10 68.19 -44.55
CA TRP A 13 -38.02 66.86 -45.15
C TRP A 13 -36.64 66.51 -45.72
N VAL A 14 -35.84 67.52 -46.10
CA VAL A 14 -34.52 67.31 -46.70
C VAL A 14 -33.55 66.64 -45.75
N ARG A 15 -33.49 67.12 -44.50
CA ARG A 15 -32.61 66.54 -43.48
C ARG A 15 -33.02 65.11 -43.16
N GLU A 16 -34.34 64.89 -43.01
CA GLU A 16 -34.92 63.56 -42.74
C GLU A 16 -34.61 62.56 -43.87
N ARG A 17 -34.79 62.96 -45.13
CA ARG A 17 -34.50 62.10 -46.29
C ARG A 17 -33.01 61.87 -46.50
N ILE A 18 -32.15 62.88 -46.27
CA ILE A 18 -30.69 62.69 -46.28
C ILE A 18 -30.28 61.67 -45.20
N GLN A 19 -30.84 61.79 -43.99
CA GLN A 19 -30.58 60.84 -42.92
C GLN A 19 -31.04 59.44 -43.31
N GLN A 20 -32.25 59.25 -43.82
CA GLN A 20 -32.73 57.94 -44.28
C GLN A 20 -31.87 57.33 -45.40
N ILE A 21 -31.39 58.14 -46.34
CA ILE A 21 -30.48 57.67 -47.40
C ILE A 21 -29.13 57.26 -46.80
N GLN A 22 -28.52 58.06 -45.93
CA GLN A 22 -27.28 57.68 -45.26
C GLN A 22 -27.48 56.39 -44.44
N GLN A 23 -28.61 56.28 -43.75
CA GLN A 23 -28.95 55.09 -42.99
C GLN A 23 -29.09 53.86 -43.90
N TYR A 24 -29.73 53.99 -45.07
CA TYR A 24 -29.82 52.96 -46.12
C TYR A 24 -28.45 52.49 -46.63
N HIS A 25 -27.47 53.39 -46.73
CA HIS A 25 -26.12 53.02 -47.17
C HIS A 25 -25.34 52.24 -46.10
N ASP A 26 -25.44 52.59 -44.80
CA ASP A 26 -24.73 51.80 -43.77
C ASP A 26 -25.40 50.45 -43.47
N LEU A 27 -26.58 50.17 -44.03
CA LEU A 27 -27.28 48.89 -43.86
C LEU A 27 -26.58 47.70 -44.53
N GLY A 28 -25.79 47.95 -45.57
CA GLY A 28 -24.97 46.90 -46.18
C GLY A 28 -24.02 46.23 -45.18
N LEU A 29 -23.57 46.96 -44.16
CA LEU A 29 -22.68 46.46 -43.11
C LEU A 29 -23.41 45.57 -42.09
N ALA A 30 -24.70 45.83 -41.84
CA ALA A 30 -25.53 45.09 -40.89
C ALA A 30 -26.12 43.80 -41.49
N MET A 31 -26.13 43.68 -42.83
CA MET A 31 -26.81 42.61 -43.54
C MET A 31 -26.16 41.23 -43.31
N GLU A 32 -24.83 41.17 -43.32
CA GLU A 32 -24.12 39.91 -43.07
C GLU A 32 -24.39 39.40 -41.64
N SER A 33 -24.41 40.28 -40.64
CA SER A 33 -24.77 39.90 -39.25
C SER A 33 -26.22 39.42 -39.14
N ALA A 34 -27.14 40.02 -39.89
CA ALA A 34 -28.54 39.60 -39.93
C ALA A 34 -28.71 38.18 -40.51
N ILE A 35 -27.98 37.84 -41.59
CA ILE A 35 -27.99 36.48 -42.17
C ILE A 35 -27.50 35.46 -41.15
N ILE A 36 -26.39 35.77 -40.46
CA ILE A 36 -25.80 34.87 -39.47
C ILE A 36 -26.78 34.59 -38.32
N ILE A 37 -27.40 35.64 -37.79
CA ILE A 37 -28.38 35.54 -36.70
C ILE A 37 -29.61 34.75 -37.15
N MET A 38 -30.08 34.94 -38.39
CA MET A 38 -31.22 34.22 -38.92
C MET A 38 -30.95 32.71 -39.04
N ASP A 39 -29.75 32.32 -39.46
CA ASP A 39 -29.34 30.91 -39.52
C ASP A 39 -29.22 30.27 -38.13
N ILE A 40 -28.70 31.02 -37.15
CA ILE A 40 -28.64 30.58 -35.75
C ILE A 40 -30.06 30.40 -35.20
N LYS A 41 -30.95 31.37 -35.46
CA LYS A 41 -32.37 31.32 -35.06
C LYS A 41 -33.05 30.05 -35.57
N ASN A 42 -32.88 29.74 -36.84
CA ASN A 42 -33.52 28.57 -37.47
C ASN A 42 -33.16 27.24 -36.78
N THR A 43 -32.06 27.20 -36.02
CA THR A 43 -31.61 25.99 -35.31
C THR A 43 -31.86 26.04 -33.81
N ILE A 44 -31.60 27.17 -33.16
CA ILE A 44 -31.65 27.28 -31.68
C ILE A 44 -33.04 27.69 -31.19
N CYS A 45 -33.74 28.57 -31.91
CA CYS A 45 -35.06 29.11 -31.56
C CYS A 45 -35.98 29.17 -32.80
N PRO A 46 -36.34 28.00 -33.38
CA PRO A 46 -37.07 27.93 -34.64
C PRO A 46 -38.44 28.63 -34.58
N ASP A 47 -39.09 28.62 -33.41
CA ASP A 47 -40.43 29.20 -33.20
C ASP A 47 -40.39 30.68 -32.78
N GLY A 48 -39.20 31.24 -32.55
CA GLY A 48 -39.01 32.63 -32.14
C GLY A 48 -39.44 33.66 -33.19
N ASP A 49 -39.99 34.81 -32.75
CA ASP A 49 -40.36 35.91 -33.64
C ASP A 49 -39.16 36.82 -33.96
N PHE A 50 -38.66 36.71 -35.19
CA PHE A 50 -37.54 37.48 -35.74
C PHE A 50 -37.97 38.34 -36.95
N LYS A 51 -39.27 38.63 -37.11
CA LYS A 51 -39.82 39.39 -38.27
C LYS A 51 -39.13 40.72 -38.54
N VAL A 52 -38.51 41.32 -37.52
CA VAL A 52 -37.78 42.59 -37.65
C VAL A 52 -36.50 42.43 -38.49
N LEU A 53 -35.85 41.26 -38.44
CA LEU A 53 -34.71 40.91 -39.29
C LEU A 53 -35.15 40.51 -40.71
N ASP A 54 -36.31 39.86 -40.86
CA ASP A 54 -36.87 39.53 -42.19
C ASP A 54 -37.09 40.77 -43.04
N LYS A 55 -37.59 41.86 -42.45
CA LYS A 55 -37.74 43.16 -43.12
C LYS A 55 -36.40 43.70 -43.64
N LEU A 56 -35.29 43.42 -42.93
CA LEU A 56 -33.94 43.85 -43.30
C LEU A 56 -33.36 42.97 -44.41
N LEU A 57 -33.59 41.65 -44.36
CA LEU A 57 -33.15 40.69 -45.38
C LEU A 57 -33.88 40.89 -46.73
N GLN A 58 -35.12 41.35 -46.70
CA GLN A 58 -35.92 41.66 -47.90
C GLN A 58 -35.46 42.93 -48.65
N MET A 59 -34.58 43.77 -48.07
CA MET A 59 -34.18 45.06 -48.66
C MET A 59 -33.39 44.98 -49.97
N ASN A 60 -32.71 43.86 -50.24
CA ASN A 60 -32.00 43.64 -51.51
C ASN A 60 -32.91 43.14 -52.64
N GLN A 61 -34.17 42.80 -52.34
CA GLN A 61 -35.12 42.35 -53.35
C GLN A 61 -35.59 43.53 -54.22
N ALA A 62 -35.77 43.27 -55.52
CA ALA A 62 -36.12 44.29 -56.51
C ALA A 62 -37.43 45.03 -56.20
N ASP A 63 -38.36 44.37 -55.51
CA ASP A 63 -39.65 44.94 -55.12
C ASP A 63 -39.56 45.85 -53.90
N PHE A 64 -38.62 45.59 -52.98
CA PHE A 64 -38.42 46.44 -51.82
C PHE A 64 -37.83 47.81 -52.20
N LYS A 65 -37.02 47.88 -53.27
CA LYS A 65 -36.48 49.13 -53.83
C LYS A 65 -37.55 50.10 -54.36
N LYS A 66 -38.80 49.65 -54.49
CA LYS A 66 -39.97 50.47 -54.88
C LYS A 66 -40.71 51.06 -53.67
N ASN A 67 -40.38 50.63 -52.45
CA ASN A 67 -41.04 51.07 -51.23
C ASN A 67 -40.63 52.50 -50.83
N SER A 68 -41.54 53.23 -50.18
CA SER A 68 -41.26 54.56 -49.63
C SER A 68 -40.19 54.49 -48.53
N LEU A 69 -39.27 55.46 -48.50
CA LEU A 69 -38.23 55.60 -47.46
C LEU A 69 -38.79 55.69 -46.01
N ASN A 70 -40.10 55.91 -45.86
CA ASN A 70 -40.81 55.81 -44.59
C ASN A 70 -40.82 54.39 -43.98
N CYS A 71 -40.40 53.35 -44.72
CA CYS A 71 -40.23 52.00 -44.20
C CYS A 71 -39.04 51.86 -43.23
N ILE A 72 -38.13 52.84 -43.20
CA ILE A 72 -37.05 52.96 -42.22
C ILE A 72 -37.62 53.66 -40.97
N ASP A 73 -38.36 52.89 -40.16
CA ASP A 73 -38.99 53.36 -38.92
C ASP A 73 -38.08 53.21 -37.69
N ASP A 74 -38.52 53.70 -36.53
CA ASP A 74 -37.74 53.64 -35.29
C ASP A 74 -37.43 52.20 -34.83
N SER A 75 -38.28 51.23 -35.19
CA SER A 75 -38.05 49.81 -34.88
C SER A 75 -36.88 49.26 -35.71
N PHE A 76 -36.80 49.68 -36.96
CA PHE A 76 -35.73 49.34 -37.90
C PHE A 76 -34.40 49.95 -37.47
N MET A 77 -34.44 51.20 -36.99
CA MET A 77 -33.25 51.91 -36.48
C MET A 77 -32.70 51.26 -35.20
N ARG A 78 -33.56 50.76 -34.32
CA ARG A 78 -33.13 50.00 -33.13
C ARG A 78 -32.40 48.71 -33.52
N VAL A 79 -32.91 47.95 -34.50
CA VAL A 79 -32.24 46.72 -34.99
C VAL A 79 -30.94 47.03 -35.70
N LYS A 80 -30.89 48.06 -36.53
CA LYS A 80 -29.64 48.52 -37.14
C LYS A 80 -28.58 48.83 -36.08
N THR A 81 -28.95 49.54 -35.02
CA THR A 81 -28.02 49.91 -33.94
C THR A 81 -27.45 48.66 -33.26
N ILE A 82 -28.28 47.63 -33.03
CA ILE A 82 -27.86 46.35 -32.46
C ILE A 82 -26.91 45.60 -33.41
N LEU A 83 -27.23 45.55 -34.70
CA LEU A 83 -26.41 44.85 -35.68
C LEU A 83 -25.07 45.56 -35.97
N MET A 84 -25.03 46.89 -35.85
CA MET A 84 -23.80 47.68 -35.97
C MET A 84 -22.88 47.57 -34.74
N ASP A 85 -23.40 47.20 -33.57
CA ASP A 85 -22.61 46.90 -32.37
C ASP A 85 -21.87 45.54 -32.46
N ILE A 86 -22.20 44.73 -33.46
CA ILE A 86 -21.51 43.48 -33.76
C ILE A 86 -20.25 43.82 -34.56
N THR A 87 -19.14 43.99 -33.84
CA THR A 87 -17.79 44.14 -34.41
C THR A 87 -17.38 42.90 -35.22
N ASN A 88 -16.31 43.00 -36.01
CA ASN A 88 -15.80 41.88 -36.81
C ASN A 88 -15.51 40.64 -35.95
N ASP A 89 -14.91 40.82 -34.77
CA ASP A 89 -14.59 39.71 -33.84
C ASP A 89 -15.86 39.05 -33.28
N ARG A 90 -16.87 39.85 -32.91
CA ARG A 90 -18.18 39.36 -32.44
C ARG A 90 -18.93 38.63 -33.56
N LYS A 91 -18.80 39.11 -34.79
CA LYS A 91 -19.37 38.48 -35.98
C LYS A 91 -18.70 37.15 -36.30
N GLU A 92 -17.37 37.06 -36.18
CA GLU A 92 -16.64 35.79 -36.32
C GLU A 92 -17.07 34.79 -35.24
N CYS A 93 -17.29 35.25 -34.01
CA CYS A 93 -17.80 34.43 -32.92
C CYS A 93 -19.19 33.81 -33.24
N LEU A 94 -20.12 34.61 -33.77
CA LEU A 94 -21.44 34.12 -34.22
C LEU A 94 -21.34 33.25 -35.49
N GLN A 95 -20.42 33.58 -36.41
CA GLN A 95 -20.21 32.78 -37.61
C GLN A 95 -19.68 31.38 -37.29
N ASN A 96 -18.78 31.23 -36.31
CA ASN A 96 -18.33 29.91 -35.88
C ASN A 96 -19.46 29.11 -35.21
N LEU A 97 -20.34 29.76 -34.45
CA LEU A 97 -21.55 29.11 -33.92
C LEU A 97 -22.47 28.61 -35.04
N ARG A 98 -22.68 29.44 -36.07
CA ARG A 98 -23.43 29.08 -37.28
C ARG A 98 -22.82 27.90 -38.03
N LEU A 99 -21.50 27.79 -38.10
CA LEU A 99 -20.83 26.66 -38.77
C LEU A 99 -20.90 25.37 -37.93
N SER A 100 -20.99 25.49 -36.60
CA SER A 100 -21.01 24.37 -35.66
C SER A 100 -22.42 23.95 -35.21
N LEU A 101 -23.47 24.27 -35.97
CA LEU A 101 -24.86 24.02 -35.57
C LEU A 101 -25.19 22.53 -35.31
N LYS A 102 -24.56 21.59 -36.02
CA LYS A 102 -24.70 20.15 -35.73
C LYS A 102 -24.17 19.77 -34.34
N PHE A 103 -23.04 20.35 -33.95
CA PHE A 103 -22.47 20.18 -32.61
C PHE A 103 -23.38 20.82 -31.56
N VAL A 104 -23.90 22.02 -31.83
CA VAL A 104 -24.83 22.72 -30.93
C VAL A 104 -26.09 21.91 -30.64
N LEU A 105 -26.71 21.32 -31.67
CA LEU A 105 -27.86 20.44 -31.51
C LEU A 105 -27.54 19.25 -30.63
N TRP A 106 -26.41 18.57 -30.91
CA TRP A 106 -25.97 17.46 -30.08
C TRP A 106 -25.73 17.88 -28.62
N VAL A 107 -25.07 19.02 -28.36
CA VAL A 107 -24.86 19.51 -26.99
C VAL A 107 -26.19 19.76 -26.28
N LYS A 108 -27.19 20.36 -26.93
CA LYS A 108 -28.50 20.61 -26.33
C LYS A 108 -29.30 19.33 -26.08
N GLU A 109 -29.16 18.31 -26.93
CA GLU A 109 -29.78 17.00 -26.73
C GLU A 109 -29.03 16.16 -25.69
N ALA A 110 -27.70 16.32 -25.61
CA ALA A 110 -26.85 15.44 -24.85
C ALA A 110 -26.54 15.94 -23.44
N LEU A 111 -26.57 17.25 -23.22
CA LEU A 111 -26.26 17.92 -21.97
C LEU A 111 -27.36 18.94 -21.73
N GLU A 112 -28.34 18.62 -20.89
CA GLU A 112 -29.54 19.46 -20.71
C GLU A 112 -29.20 20.78 -19.99
N ASP A 113 -28.21 20.77 -19.10
CA ASP A 113 -27.80 21.93 -18.31
C ASP A 113 -26.28 22.02 -18.08
N ILE A 114 -25.86 23.07 -17.35
CA ILE A 114 -24.46 23.32 -17.00
C ILE A 114 -23.91 22.29 -15.98
N ASN A 115 -24.76 21.64 -15.19
CA ASN A 115 -24.33 20.62 -14.24
C ASN A 115 -23.95 19.33 -14.99
N GLU A 116 -24.74 18.94 -15.98
CA GLU A 116 -24.42 17.81 -16.86
C GLU A 116 -23.14 18.05 -17.66
N LEU A 117 -22.87 19.31 -18.05
CA LEU A 117 -21.58 19.67 -18.66
C LEU A 117 -20.40 19.35 -17.74
N LYS A 118 -20.49 19.67 -16.44
CA LYS A 118 -19.40 19.38 -15.49
C LYS A 118 -19.14 17.88 -15.38
N VAL A 119 -20.20 17.10 -15.18
CA VAL A 119 -20.10 15.62 -15.11
C VAL A 119 -19.46 15.07 -16.38
N PHE A 120 -19.89 15.55 -17.55
CA PHE A 120 -19.35 15.10 -18.83
C PHE A 120 -17.87 15.50 -19.04
N VAL A 121 -17.44 16.64 -18.53
CA VAL A 121 -16.04 17.07 -18.60
C VAL A 121 -15.13 16.22 -17.72
N ASP A 122 -15.57 15.88 -16.50
CA ASP A 122 -14.83 14.96 -15.62
C ASP A 122 -14.68 13.59 -16.28
N LEU A 123 -15.76 13.11 -16.88
CA LEU A 123 -15.85 11.86 -17.65
C LEU A 123 -14.87 11.82 -18.83
N ALA A 124 -14.91 12.87 -19.66
CA ALA A 124 -14.06 12.99 -20.83
C ALA A 124 -12.58 13.13 -20.45
N SER A 125 -12.29 13.75 -19.30
CA SER A 125 -10.92 13.87 -18.75
C SER A 125 -10.35 12.50 -18.37
N ILE A 126 -11.18 11.61 -17.80
CA ILE A 126 -10.78 10.23 -17.51
C ILE A 126 -10.53 9.46 -18.80
N SER A 127 -11.41 9.61 -19.80
CA SER A 127 -11.26 8.92 -21.09
C SER A 127 -10.07 9.42 -21.92
N ALA A 128 -9.66 10.68 -21.74
CA ALA A 128 -8.48 11.25 -22.38
C ALA A 128 -7.15 10.67 -21.84
N GLY A 129 -7.14 10.16 -20.60
CA GLY A 129 -5.96 9.58 -19.96
C GLY A 129 -4.79 10.58 -19.85
N GLU A 130 -3.58 10.13 -20.16
CA GLU A 130 -2.35 10.94 -20.11
C GLU A 130 -1.96 11.57 -21.46
N ASN A 131 -2.83 11.49 -22.48
CA ASN A 131 -2.54 12.09 -23.78
C ASN A 131 -2.79 13.60 -23.74
N ASP A 132 -1.72 14.41 -23.69
CA ASP A 132 -1.77 15.87 -23.65
C ASP A 132 -2.73 16.46 -24.71
N LEU A 133 -2.77 15.87 -25.92
CA LEU A 133 -3.66 16.33 -26.99
C LEU A 133 -5.15 16.08 -26.69
N ASP A 134 -5.48 14.99 -25.99
CA ASP A 134 -6.86 14.67 -25.64
C ASP A 134 -7.30 15.45 -24.40
N VAL A 135 -6.39 15.71 -23.45
CA VAL A 135 -6.63 16.60 -22.31
C VAL A 135 -6.95 18.02 -22.79
N ASP A 136 -6.17 18.55 -23.73
CA ASP A 136 -6.42 19.86 -24.34
C ASP A 136 -7.77 19.92 -25.08
N ARG A 137 -8.21 18.81 -25.69
CA ARG A 137 -9.54 18.73 -26.33
C ARG A 137 -10.66 18.88 -25.32
N VAL A 138 -10.55 18.23 -24.15
CA VAL A 138 -11.56 18.32 -23.08
C VAL A 138 -11.64 19.75 -22.54
N ALA A 139 -10.49 20.39 -22.31
CA ALA A 139 -10.45 21.79 -21.89
C ALA A 139 -11.08 22.73 -22.95
N CYS A 140 -10.74 22.52 -24.23
CA CYS A 140 -11.34 23.27 -25.33
C CYS A 140 -12.85 23.07 -25.45
N PHE A 141 -13.35 21.86 -25.20
CA PHE A 141 -14.78 21.56 -25.15
C PHE A 141 -15.48 22.29 -24.00
N HIS A 142 -14.94 22.18 -22.78
CA HIS A 142 -15.45 22.85 -21.59
C HIS A 142 -15.57 24.37 -21.82
N ASP A 143 -14.47 25.00 -22.24
CA ASP A 143 -14.40 26.44 -22.42
C ASP A 143 -15.32 26.93 -23.55
N ALA A 144 -15.44 26.16 -24.63
CA ALA A 144 -16.35 26.49 -25.72
C ALA A 144 -17.81 26.41 -25.27
N VAL A 145 -18.26 25.31 -24.67
CA VAL A 145 -19.66 25.17 -24.24
C VAL A 145 -20.01 26.18 -23.16
N LEU A 146 -19.12 26.42 -22.20
CA LEU A 146 -19.31 27.42 -21.15
C LEU A 146 -19.34 28.84 -21.71
N GLY A 147 -18.44 29.16 -22.66
CA GLY A 147 -18.40 30.47 -23.32
C GLY A 147 -19.66 30.79 -24.12
N TYR A 148 -20.26 29.79 -24.78
CA TYR A 148 -21.51 29.92 -25.53
C TYR A 148 -22.77 29.59 -24.71
N SER A 149 -22.64 29.30 -23.41
CA SER A 149 -23.74 28.84 -22.54
C SER A 149 -24.97 29.75 -22.54
N SER A 150 -24.79 31.07 -22.68
CA SER A 150 -25.90 32.02 -22.72
C SER A 150 -26.83 31.83 -23.93
N LEU A 151 -26.29 31.34 -25.06
CA LEU A 151 -27.05 31.02 -26.27
C LEU A 151 -27.53 29.56 -26.27
N LEU A 152 -26.71 28.64 -25.76
CA LEU A 152 -27.01 27.20 -25.75
C LEU A 152 -28.14 26.88 -24.76
N TYR A 153 -27.99 27.32 -23.51
CA TYR A 153 -28.90 27.02 -22.40
C TYR A 153 -29.83 28.18 -22.06
N GLY A 154 -29.45 29.42 -22.38
CA GLY A 154 -30.26 30.60 -22.09
C GLY A 154 -31.42 30.85 -23.06
N LEU A 155 -31.43 30.22 -24.23
CA LEU A 155 -32.48 30.37 -25.24
C LEU A 155 -33.35 29.11 -25.37
N LYS A 156 -34.67 29.34 -25.31
CA LYS A 156 -35.73 28.34 -25.55
C LYS A 156 -36.15 28.33 -27.03
N GLN A 157 -36.89 27.29 -27.44
CA GLN A 157 -37.34 27.14 -28.84
C GLN A 157 -38.22 28.31 -29.32
N ASP A 158 -38.98 28.94 -28.42
CA ASP A 158 -39.89 30.06 -28.64
C ASP A 158 -39.27 31.45 -28.38
N SER A 159 -37.96 31.53 -28.07
CA SER A 159 -37.30 32.78 -27.72
C SER A 159 -37.28 33.78 -28.87
N ASP A 160 -37.77 35.00 -28.62
CA ASP A 160 -37.84 36.08 -29.60
C ASP A 160 -36.50 36.81 -29.79
N PHE A 161 -36.48 37.78 -30.70
CA PHE A 161 -35.26 38.57 -30.97
C PHE A 161 -34.77 39.38 -29.76
N VAL A 162 -35.66 39.72 -28.82
CA VAL A 162 -35.29 40.47 -27.60
C VAL A 162 -34.55 39.55 -26.64
N ALA A 163 -35.05 38.34 -26.40
CA ALA A 163 -34.38 37.32 -25.60
C ALA A 163 -33.02 36.95 -26.20
N PHE A 164 -32.93 36.81 -27.53
CA PHE A 164 -31.65 36.61 -28.22
C PHE A 164 -30.68 37.76 -27.94
N LYS A 165 -31.12 39.01 -28.06
CA LYS A 165 -30.30 40.18 -27.77
C LYS A 165 -29.80 40.19 -26.32
N GLU A 166 -30.64 39.85 -25.35
CA GLU A 166 -30.26 39.84 -23.92
C GLU A 166 -29.23 38.77 -23.57
N SER A 167 -29.11 37.71 -24.39
CA SER A 167 -28.11 36.66 -24.24
C SER A 167 -26.72 37.03 -24.78
N LEU A 168 -26.63 37.99 -25.72
CA LEU A 168 -25.39 38.39 -26.37
C LEU A 168 -24.37 39.08 -25.45
N PRO A 169 -24.72 39.98 -24.51
CA PRO A 169 -23.77 40.59 -23.59
C PRO A 169 -22.96 39.58 -22.78
N LYS A 170 -23.56 38.45 -22.41
CA LYS A 170 -22.87 37.36 -21.69
C LYS A 170 -21.84 36.67 -22.59
N LEU A 171 -22.19 36.41 -23.85
CA LEU A 171 -21.26 35.88 -24.85
C LEU A 171 -20.12 36.88 -25.11
N TRP A 172 -20.39 38.17 -25.20
CA TRP A 172 -19.37 39.20 -25.41
C TRP A 172 -18.40 39.26 -24.24
N LYS A 173 -18.89 39.19 -23.02
CA LYS A 173 -18.04 39.10 -21.83
C LYS A 173 -17.16 37.85 -21.84
N ALA A 174 -17.69 36.72 -22.30
CA ALA A 174 -16.89 35.49 -22.46
C ALA A 174 -15.79 35.68 -23.52
N LEU A 175 -16.12 36.26 -24.68
CA LEU A 175 -15.18 36.53 -25.77
C LEU A 175 -14.08 37.55 -25.38
N GLU A 176 -14.41 38.55 -24.55
CA GLU A 176 -13.45 39.51 -24.02
C GLU A 176 -12.46 38.85 -23.05
N ASN A 177 -12.93 37.89 -22.25
CA ASN A 177 -12.09 37.11 -21.33
C ASN A 177 -11.21 36.08 -22.07
N ASP A 178 -11.72 35.47 -23.13
CA ASP A 178 -10.98 34.52 -23.96
C ASP A 178 -11.28 34.72 -25.45
N ARG A 179 -10.33 35.33 -26.16
CA ARG A 179 -10.43 35.61 -27.59
C ARG A 179 -10.40 34.36 -28.47
N ASN A 180 -9.98 33.21 -27.93
CA ASN A 180 -9.88 31.95 -28.66
C ASN A 180 -11.16 31.08 -28.54
N ILE A 181 -12.20 31.53 -27.83
CA ILE A 181 -13.48 30.81 -27.74
C ILE A 181 -14.06 30.40 -29.12
N PRO A 182 -14.05 31.26 -30.17
CA PRO A 182 -14.54 30.88 -31.49
C PRO A 182 -13.73 29.75 -32.13
N THR A 183 -12.40 29.76 -31.96
CA THR A 183 -11.53 28.69 -32.44
C THR A 183 -11.73 27.40 -31.65
N LYS A 184 -11.86 27.49 -30.32
CA LYS A 184 -12.16 26.35 -29.44
C LYS A 184 -13.47 25.69 -29.84
N LEU A 185 -14.55 26.45 -30.09
CA LEU A 185 -15.82 25.91 -30.55
C LEU A 185 -15.68 25.17 -31.89
N ARG A 186 -14.93 25.73 -32.83
CA ARG A 186 -14.70 25.11 -34.14
C ARG A 186 -13.92 23.81 -34.02
N ASP A 187 -12.87 23.79 -33.21
CA ASP A 187 -12.02 22.61 -33.04
C ASP A 187 -12.74 21.51 -32.26
N THR A 188 -13.46 21.88 -31.20
CA THR A 188 -14.37 20.98 -30.47
C THR A 188 -15.42 20.37 -31.40
N ALA A 189 -16.05 21.15 -32.27
CA ALA A 189 -17.06 20.65 -33.20
C ALA A 189 -16.50 19.65 -34.23
N ARG A 190 -15.21 19.74 -34.59
CA ARG A 190 -14.54 18.74 -35.45
C ARG A 190 -14.39 17.38 -34.76
N HIS A 191 -14.33 17.37 -33.44
CA HIS A 191 -14.19 16.18 -32.61
C HIS A 191 -15.53 15.67 -32.05
N LEU A 192 -16.66 16.06 -32.64
CA LEU A 192 -18.00 15.64 -32.22
C LEU A 192 -18.15 14.11 -32.15
N GLU A 193 -17.58 13.36 -33.10
CA GLU A 193 -17.67 11.89 -33.07
C GLU A 193 -16.92 11.29 -31.87
N TRP A 194 -15.77 11.86 -31.48
CA TRP A 194 -15.08 11.44 -30.27
C TRP A 194 -15.92 11.72 -29.01
N LEU A 195 -16.54 12.91 -28.92
CA LEU A 195 -17.43 13.26 -27.80
C LEU A 195 -18.67 12.34 -27.72
N LYS A 196 -19.23 11.93 -28.87
CA LYS A 196 -20.28 10.90 -28.91
C LYS A 196 -19.80 9.57 -28.38
N THR A 197 -18.61 9.12 -28.79
CA THR A 197 -18.05 7.85 -28.29
C THR A 197 -17.83 7.88 -26.78
N VAL A 198 -17.37 9.00 -26.21
CA VAL A 198 -17.26 9.18 -24.76
C VAL A 198 -18.63 9.07 -24.11
N LYS A 199 -19.67 9.73 -24.65
CA LYS A 199 -21.02 9.64 -24.10
C LYS A 199 -21.59 8.22 -24.15
N GLU A 200 -21.40 7.52 -25.26
CA GLU A 200 -21.92 6.17 -25.49
C GLU A 200 -21.17 5.11 -24.68
N SER A 201 -19.84 5.22 -24.57
CA SER A 201 -19.03 4.31 -23.76
C SER A 201 -19.46 4.38 -22.30
N HIS A 202 -19.69 5.58 -21.77
CA HIS A 202 -20.12 5.73 -20.39
C HIS A 202 -21.54 5.24 -20.13
N GLY A 203 -22.50 5.50 -21.03
CA GLY A 203 -23.85 4.93 -20.87
C GLY A 203 -23.86 3.39 -20.83
N SER A 204 -22.98 2.73 -21.58
CA SER A 204 -22.83 1.27 -21.56
C SER A 204 -22.09 0.73 -20.33
N VAL A 205 -21.05 1.44 -19.87
CA VAL A 205 -20.26 1.09 -18.69
C VAL A 205 -21.07 1.31 -17.41
N GLU A 206 -21.87 2.37 -17.34
CA GLU A 206 -22.80 2.66 -16.24
C GLU A 206 -23.78 1.51 -16.01
N LEU A 207 -24.50 1.10 -17.06
CA LEU A 207 -25.44 -0.01 -17.00
C LEU A 207 -24.75 -1.32 -16.61
N SER A 208 -23.56 -1.59 -17.15
CA SER A 208 -22.80 -2.81 -16.83
C SER A 208 -22.28 -2.85 -15.39
N SER A 209 -21.79 -1.72 -14.87
CA SER A 209 -21.21 -1.62 -13.53
C SER A 209 -22.30 -1.68 -12.46
N LEU A 210 -23.44 -1.02 -12.71
CA LEU A 210 -24.61 -1.11 -11.83
C LEU A 210 -25.16 -2.55 -11.81
N THR A 211 -25.30 -3.20 -12.98
CA THR A 211 -25.75 -4.60 -13.05
C THR A 211 -24.81 -5.54 -12.30
N LEU A 212 -23.49 -5.30 -12.39
CA LEU A 212 -22.51 -6.05 -11.63
C LEU A 212 -22.67 -5.80 -10.13
N ALA A 213 -22.77 -4.55 -9.67
CA ALA A 213 -22.99 -4.21 -8.27
C ALA A 213 -24.24 -4.90 -7.69
N THR A 214 -25.37 -4.84 -8.41
CA THR A 214 -26.60 -5.55 -8.02
C THR A 214 -26.39 -7.07 -7.95
N SER A 215 -25.68 -7.65 -8.92
CA SER A 215 -25.38 -9.09 -8.90
C SER A 215 -24.50 -9.49 -7.71
N ILE A 216 -23.57 -8.62 -7.30
CA ILE A 216 -22.76 -8.80 -6.09
C ILE A 216 -23.64 -8.73 -4.84
N ASN A 217 -24.49 -7.71 -4.71
CA ASN A 217 -25.37 -7.56 -3.56
C ASN A 217 -26.33 -8.74 -3.40
N GLU A 218 -26.84 -9.29 -4.51
CA GLU A 218 -27.80 -10.41 -4.47
C GLU A 218 -27.15 -11.81 -4.31
N ARG A 219 -25.99 -12.04 -4.92
CA ARG A 219 -25.41 -13.39 -5.11
C ARG A 219 -23.91 -13.48 -4.83
N GLY A 220 -23.28 -12.38 -4.41
CA GLY A 220 -21.86 -12.31 -4.09
C GLY A 220 -21.52 -13.01 -2.78
N ILE A 221 -20.38 -13.71 -2.78
CA ILE A 221 -19.75 -14.29 -1.59
C ILE A 221 -18.30 -13.83 -1.54
N TYR A 222 -17.95 -12.99 -0.57
CA TYR A 222 -16.56 -12.64 -0.30
C TYR A 222 -15.90 -13.79 0.45
N THR A 223 -14.66 -14.09 0.09
CA THR A 223 -13.80 -15.06 0.78
C THR A 223 -12.53 -14.34 1.23
N ILE A 224 -12.27 -14.34 2.54
CA ILE A 224 -11.01 -13.88 3.13
C ILE A 224 -10.25 -15.12 3.61
N LYS A 225 -9.04 -15.33 3.09
CA LYS A 225 -8.16 -16.41 3.54
C LYS A 225 -6.70 -16.17 3.20
N ALA A 226 -5.81 -16.85 3.93
CA ALA A 226 -4.42 -16.93 3.53
C ALA A 226 -4.25 -17.87 2.33
N GLN A 227 -4.04 -17.33 1.14
CA GLN A 227 -3.56 -18.11 0.00
C GLN A 227 -2.09 -18.43 0.24
N ASN A 228 -1.63 -19.66 -0.03
CA ASN A 228 -0.28 -20.21 0.25
C ASN A 228 0.91 -19.44 -0.41
N LEU A 229 1.02 -18.14 -0.16
CA LEU A 229 1.96 -17.19 -0.73
C LEU A 229 2.95 -16.72 0.34
N LYS A 230 4.16 -16.33 -0.09
CA LYS A 230 5.26 -15.92 0.82
C LYS A 230 4.98 -14.63 1.60
N LYS A 231 4.03 -13.80 1.15
CA LYS A 231 3.62 -12.57 1.84
C LYS A 231 2.14 -12.35 1.60
N LEU A 232 1.37 -12.32 2.68
CA LEU A 232 -0.06 -12.01 2.63
C LEU A 232 -0.25 -10.50 2.50
N SER A 233 -1.10 -10.10 1.58
CA SER A 233 -1.56 -8.71 1.36
C SER A 233 -3.06 -8.69 1.20
N LEU A 234 -3.68 -7.51 1.32
CA LEU A 234 -5.11 -7.32 1.08
C LEU A 234 -5.54 -7.91 -0.27
N GLU A 235 -4.83 -7.55 -1.33
CA GLU A 235 -5.04 -7.99 -2.73
C GLU A 235 -5.10 -9.52 -2.86
N THR A 236 -4.19 -10.21 -2.17
CA THR A 236 -4.07 -11.68 -2.23
C THR A 236 -5.01 -12.40 -1.27
N SER A 237 -5.54 -11.71 -0.27
CA SER A 237 -6.32 -12.31 0.82
C SER A 237 -7.82 -12.31 0.55
N LEU A 238 -8.31 -11.31 -0.20
CA LEU A 238 -9.72 -11.09 -0.47
C LEU A 238 -10.05 -11.47 -1.92
N MET A 239 -11.07 -12.32 -2.09
CA MET A 239 -11.67 -12.60 -3.40
C MET A 239 -13.19 -12.58 -3.28
N LEU A 240 -13.89 -12.26 -4.37
CA LEU A 240 -15.34 -12.37 -4.45
C LEU A 240 -15.73 -13.42 -5.50
N GLN A 241 -16.75 -14.22 -5.20
CA GLN A 241 -17.39 -15.10 -6.17
C GLN A 241 -18.87 -14.74 -6.32
N ILE A 242 -19.33 -14.61 -7.56
CA ILE A 242 -20.74 -14.43 -7.90
C ILE A 242 -21.26 -15.75 -8.45
N GLN A 243 -22.30 -16.31 -7.84
CA GLN A 243 -22.92 -17.54 -8.32
C GLN A 243 -23.97 -17.23 -9.40
N ASP A 244 -23.70 -17.65 -10.64
CA ASP A 244 -24.64 -17.58 -11.78
C ASP A 244 -25.04 -19.00 -12.23
N GLY A 245 -25.86 -19.64 -11.40
CA GLY A 245 -26.36 -21.00 -11.65
C GLY A 245 -25.36 -22.12 -11.27
N PRO A 246 -25.70 -23.39 -11.55
CA PRO A 246 -24.98 -24.55 -10.99
C PRO A 246 -23.56 -24.77 -11.51
N GLU A 247 -23.14 -24.13 -12.61
CA GLU A 247 -21.83 -24.37 -13.25
C GLU A 247 -21.02 -23.10 -13.62
N LYS A 248 -21.55 -21.89 -13.42
CA LYS A 248 -20.83 -20.64 -13.73
C LYS A 248 -20.64 -19.80 -12.47
N SER A 249 -19.43 -19.79 -11.94
CA SER A 249 -19.00 -18.82 -10.94
C SER A 249 -18.08 -17.79 -11.59
N ILE A 250 -18.40 -16.51 -11.41
CA ILE A 250 -17.53 -15.41 -11.81
C ILE A 250 -16.70 -15.05 -10.58
N ALA A 251 -15.37 -15.12 -10.71
CA ALA A 251 -14.46 -14.69 -9.65
C ALA A 251 -13.97 -13.27 -9.94
N CYS A 252 -14.08 -12.39 -8.95
CA CYS A 252 -13.57 -11.03 -9.00
C CYS A 252 -12.42 -10.89 -7.99
N THR A 253 -11.32 -10.30 -8.44
CA THR A 253 -10.16 -9.98 -7.59
C THR A 253 -10.41 -8.69 -6.80
N TYR A 254 -9.57 -8.42 -5.80
CA TYR A 254 -9.58 -7.16 -5.07
C TYR A 254 -9.49 -5.94 -5.99
N ASP A 255 -8.60 -5.98 -7.00
CA ASP A 255 -8.39 -4.87 -7.93
C ASP A 255 -9.63 -4.63 -8.80
N ASP A 256 -10.28 -5.70 -9.27
CA ASP A 256 -11.53 -5.61 -10.04
C ASP A 256 -12.63 -4.92 -9.22
N LEU A 257 -12.73 -5.26 -7.92
CA LEU A 257 -13.72 -4.70 -7.00
C LEU A 257 -13.43 -3.24 -6.68
N LYS A 258 -12.15 -2.88 -6.53
CA LYS A 258 -11.74 -1.50 -6.29
C LYS A 258 -11.98 -0.64 -7.53
N GLU A 259 -11.71 -1.16 -8.71
CA GLU A 259 -12.06 -0.51 -9.97
C GLU A 259 -13.57 -0.32 -10.12
N LEU A 260 -14.37 -1.35 -9.77
CA LEU A 260 -15.83 -1.25 -9.75
C LEU A 260 -16.31 -0.16 -8.78
N GLN A 261 -15.79 -0.12 -7.55
CA GLN A 261 -16.12 0.93 -6.58
C GLN A 261 -15.80 2.32 -7.13
N ASN A 262 -14.61 2.52 -7.71
CA ASN A 262 -14.22 3.80 -8.31
C ASN A 262 -15.18 4.21 -9.44
N LYS A 263 -15.56 3.26 -10.32
CA LYS A 263 -16.54 3.51 -11.38
C LYS A 263 -17.90 3.93 -10.80
N LEU A 264 -18.41 3.20 -9.81
CA LEU A 264 -19.72 3.50 -9.20
C LEU A 264 -19.74 4.85 -8.47
N MET A 265 -18.65 5.22 -7.78
CA MET A 265 -18.54 6.51 -7.08
C MET A 265 -18.61 7.71 -8.04
N LEU A 266 -18.10 7.57 -9.27
CA LEU A 266 -18.14 8.60 -10.30
C LEU A 266 -19.53 8.74 -10.96
N MET A 267 -20.41 7.76 -10.80
CA MET A 267 -21.72 7.67 -11.47
C MET A 267 -22.90 8.13 -10.58
N SER A 268 -22.62 8.67 -9.39
CA SER A 268 -23.57 8.98 -8.30
C SER A 268 -24.51 10.18 -8.54
N GLY A 269 -25.04 10.34 -9.77
CA GLY A 269 -25.84 11.50 -10.19
C GLY A 269 -27.30 11.25 -10.62
N ARG A 270 -27.80 10.01 -10.73
CA ARG A 270 -29.16 9.76 -11.28
C ARG A 270 -29.93 8.61 -10.61
N GLY A 271 -31.05 8.95 -9.94
CA GLY A 271 -32.13 8.05 -9.51
C GLY A 271 -31.94 7.39 -8.12
N GLU A 272 -32.98 7.46 -7.27
CA GLU A 272 -32.93 6.98 -5.86
C GLU A 272 -32.63 5.47 -5.73
N GLN A 273 -33.17 4.61 -6.59
CA GLN A 273 -32.95 3.15 -6.51
C GLN A 273 -31.56 2.71 -6.98
N ASN A 274 -30.93 3.44 -7.89
CA ASN A 274 -29.58 3.14 -8.34
C ASN A 274 -28.55 3.55 -7.28
N LEU A 275 -28.85 4.61 -6.53
CA LEU A 275 -28.03 5.07 -5.41
C LEU A 275 -27.99 4.04 -4.28
N THR A 276 -29.12 3.43 -3.93
CA THR A 276 -29.15 2.44 -2.83
C THR A 276 -28.31 1.20 -3.11
N GLU A 277 -28.28 0.70 -4.35
CA GLU A 277 -27.44 -0.45 -4.72
C GLU A 277 -25.95 -0.12 -4.68
N VAL A 278 -25.58 1.09 -5.13
CA VAL A 278 -24.20 1.59 -5.09
C VAL A 278 -23.73 1.79 -3.66
N GLU A 279 -24.55 2.44 -2.83
CA GLU A 279 -24.27 2.67 -1.41
C GLU A 279 -24.11 1.36 -0.65
N HIS A 280 -25.01 0.40 -0.88
CA HIS A 280 -24.95 -0.90 -0.22
C HIS A 280 -23.68 -1.69 -0.60
N PHE A 281 -23.34 -1.73 -1.90
CA PHE A 281 -22.10 -2.37 -2.35
C PHE A 281 -20.88 -1.72 -1.72
N ALA A 282 -20.81 -0.38 -1.73
CA ALA A 282 -19.69 0.36 -1.19
C ALA A 282 -19.54 0.14 0.32
N GLU A 283 -20.64 0.19 1.08
CA GLU A 283 -20.65 -0.04 2.53
C GLU A 283 -20.20 -1.46 2.89
N VAL A 284 -20.73 -2.48 2.21
CA VAL A 284 -20.32 -3.87 2.46
C VAL A 284 -18.86 -4.07 2.09
N PHE A 285 -18.43 -3.58 0.92
CA PHE A 285 -17.05 -3.73 0.47
C PHE A 285 -16.06 -3.05 1.42
N ASP A 286 -16.32 -1.81 1.86
CA ASP A 286 -15.46 -1.08 2.79
C ASP A 286 -15.31 -1.83 4.13
N ASN A 287 -16.40 -2.40 4.66
CA ASN A 287 -16.36 -3.20 5.88
C ASN A 287 -15.59 -4.53 5.69
N VAL A 288 -15.75 -5.19 4.54
CA VAL A 288 -14.97 -6.39 4.20
C VAL A 288 -13.48 -6.05 4.06
N GLN A 289 -13.13 -4.89 3.48
CA GLN A 289 -11.75 -4.41 3.41
C GLN A 289 -11.14 -4.18 4.80
N ARG A 290 -11.90 -3.59 5.72
CA ARG A 290 -11.47 -3.39 7.12
C ARG A 290 -11.21 -4.72 7.81
N LEU A 291 -12.13 -5.67 7.69
CA LEU A 291 -11.97 -7.02 8.25
C LEU A 291 -10.74 -7.73 7.67
N ALA A 292 -10.57 -7.69 6.35
CA ALA A 292 -9.41 -8.29 5.68
C ALA A 292 -8.09 -7.64 6.16
N LYS A 293 -8.08 -6.33 6.41
CA LYS A 293 -6.90 -5.63 6.94
C LYS A 293 -6.55 -6.13 8.34
N ALA A 294 -7.52 -6.22 9.24
CA ALA A 294 -7.31 -6.75 10.59
C ALA A 294 -6.77 -8.19 10.55
N PHE A 295 -7.33 -9.04 9.66
CA PHE A 295 -6.83 -10.39 9.42
C PHE A 295 -5.38 -10.43 8.93
N VAL A 296 -5.03 -9.62 7.93
CA VAL A 296 -3.66 -9.56 7.39
C VAL A 296 -2.67 -9.13 8.47
N GLU A 297 -3.03 -8.17 9.32
CA GLU A 297 -2.18 -7.73 10.43
C GLU A 297 -2.02 -8.82 11.52
N LEU A 298 -3.09 -9.54 11.87
CA LEU A 298 -3.04 -10.70 12.77
C LEU A 298 -2.16 -11.84 12.23
N TYR A 299 -2.31 -12.14 10.94
CA TYR A 299 -1.51 -13.15 10.24
C TYR A 299 -0.03 -12.77 10.27
N ALA A 300 0.29 -11.51 9.93
CA ALA A 300 1.64 -10.98 9.94
C ALA A 300 2.24 -10.95 11.36
N ALA A 301 1.42 -10.69 12.38
CA ALA A 301 1.83 -10.77 13.79
C ALA A 301 2.08 -12.22 14.27
N GLY A 302 1.79 -13.22 13.44
CA GLY A 302 2.13 -14.62 13.68
C GLY A 302 1.24 -15.33 14.68
N ASN A 303 -0.02 -14.91 14.83
CA ASN A 303 -0.96 -15.65 15.66
C ASN A 303 -1.33 -17.00 14.99
N PRO A 304 -1.16 -18.15 15.67
CA PRO A 304 -1.40 -19.45 15.07
C PRO A 304 -2.85 -19.73 14.64
N LEU A 305 -3.86 -19.22 15.35
CA LEU A 305 -5.28 -19.46 15.02
C LEU A 305 -5.61 -18.88 13.64
N PHE A 306 -5.11 -17.67 13.37
CA PHE A 306 -5.37 -16.95 12.13
C PHE A 306 -4.46 -17.39 10.97
N ARG A 307 -3.54 -18.34 11.17
CA ARG A 307 -2.81 -18.98 10.05
C ARG A 307 -3.68 -19.94 9.25
N CYS A 308 -4.75 -20.45 9.86
CA CYS A 308 -5.66 -21.42 9.27
C CYS A 308 -7.12 -20.94 9.27
N TRP A 309 -7.34 -19.63 9.33
CA TRP A 309 -8.66 -19.00 9.33
C TRP A 309 -9.11 -18.66 7.91
N GLU A 310 -10.37 -18.97 7.60
CA GLU A 310 -11.08 -18.59 6.38
C GLU A 310 -12.45 -18.03 6.76
N ALA A 311 -12.86 -16.93 6.12
CA ALA A 311 -14.20 -16.40 6.25
C ALA A 311 -14.90 -16.31 4.89
N LYS A 312 -16.14 -16.78 4.83
CA LYS A 312 -17.06 -16.64 3.71
C LYS A 312 -18.21 -15.72 4.12
N ILE A 313 -18.40 -14.64 3.38
CA ILE A 313 -19.32 -13.55 3.73
C ILE A 313 -20.33 -13.43 2.59
N SER A 314 -21.59 -13.72 2.87
CA SER A 314 -22.67 -13.67 1.89
C SER A 314 -23.27 -12.27 1.84
N CYS A 315 -23.24 -11.61 0.68
CA CYS A 315 -23.81 -10.28 0.48
C CYS A 315 -25.35 -10.24 0.58
N LYS A 316 -26.01 -11.36 0.25
CA LYS A 316 -27.47 -11.45 0.22
C LYS A 316 -28.07 -11.18 1.61
N THR A 317 -28.91 -10.14 1.70
CA THR A 317 -29.56 -9.68 2.95
C THR A 317 -30.41 -10.75 3.64
N GLN A 318 -30.88 -11.76 2.91
CA GLN A 318 -31.74 -12.85 3.43
C GLN A 318 -30.97 -14.13 3.78
N ASN A 319 -29.66 -14.19 3.53
CA ASN A 319 -28.88 -15.38 3.87
C ASN A 319 -28.55 -15.38 5.36
N ASP A 320 -28.93 -16.47 6.02
CA ASP A 320 -28.62 -16.75 7.41
C ASP A 320 -28.02 -18.18 7.49
N PRO A 321 -26.73 -18.34 7.89
CA PRO A 321 -25.81 -17.32 8.40
C PRO A 321 -25.27 -16.36 7.32
N CYS A 322 -25.00 -15.12 7.73
CA CYS A 322 -24.45 -14.08 6.86
C CYS A 322 -22.91 -14.18 6.72
N ILE A 323 -22.23 -14.65 7.77
CA ILE A 323 -20.78 -14.92 7.77
C ILE A 323 -20.54 -16.33 8.29
N ILE A 324 -19.70 -17.10 7.59
CA ILE A 324 -19.22 -18.42 8.01
C ILE A 324 -17.72 -18.34 8.17
N MET A 325 -17.21 -18.60 9.37
CA MET A 325 -15.78 -18.66 9.67
C MET A 325 -15.37 -20.10 9.92
N GLU A 326 -14.31 -20.53 9.25
CA GLU A 326 -13.71 -21.85 9.41
C GLU A 326 -12.28 -21.67 9.95
N ILE A 327 -11.96 -22.32 11.06
CA ILE A 327 -10.61 -22.37 11.63
C ILE A 327 -10.18 -23.83 11.65
N ASN A 328 -9.27 -24.17 10.75
CA ASN A 328 -8.69 -25.51 10.68
C ASN A 328 -7.38 -25.55 11.49
N PHE A 329 -7.52 -25.58 12.81
CA PHE A 329 -6.39 -25.51 13.72
C PHE A 329 -6.08 -26.89 14.30
N CYS A 330 -4.87 -27.38 14.03
CA CYS A 330 -4.46 -28.74 14.40
C CYS A 330 -5.40 -29.79 13.77
N LYS A 331 -5.89 -30.78 14.55
CA LYS A 331 -6.86 -31.79 14.09
C LYS A 331 -8.32 -31.37 14.31
N THR A 332 -8.56 -30.12 14.71
CA THR A 332 -9.88 -29.62 15.07
C THR A 332 -10.34 -28.59 14.05
N LEU A 333 -11.51 -28.83 13.46
CA LEU A 333 -12.20 -27.85 12.63
C LEU A 333 -13.24 -27.13 13.47
N HIS A 334 -13.04 -25.84 13.69
CA HIS A 334 -14.04 -24.96 14.29
C HIS A 334 -14.80 -24.24 13.17
N CYS A 335 -16.12 -24.36 13.15
CA CYS A 335 -16.99 -23.70 12.19
C CYS A 335 -17.96 -22.80 12.96
N ILE A 336 -17.82 -21.49 12.78
CA ILE A 336 -18.58 -20.47 13.49
C ILE A 336 -19.51 -19.80 12.50
N HIS A 337 -20.80 -19.79 12.82
CA HIS A 337 -21.86 -19.26 11.96
C HIS A 337 -22.42 -17.99 12.57
N VAL A 338 -22.17 -16.84 11.94
CA VAL A 338 -22.63 -15.54 12.43
C VAL A 338 -23.92 -15.15 11.72
N ARG A 339 -24.95 -14.86 12.52
CA ARG A 339 -26.30 -14.54 12.07
C ARG A 339 -26.65 -13.07 12.29
N GLY A 340 -27.58 -12.54 11.50
CA GLY A 340 -28.10 -11.17 11.65
C GLY A 340 -27.71 -10.22 10.50
N SER A 341 -27.75 -8.91 10.78
CA SER A 341 -27.44 -7.87 9.79
C SER A 341 -25.98 -7.92 9.38
N LEU A 342 -25.71 -8.14 8.09
CA LEU A 342 -24.35 -8.31 7.57
C LEU A 342 -23.41 -7.15 7.97
N VAL A 343 -23.83 -5.91 7.78
CA VAL A 343 -23.01 -4.73 8.05
C VAL A 343 -22.69 -4.63 9.55
N GLU A 344 -23.68 -4.81 10.42
CA GLU A 344 -23.49 -4.78 11.88
C GLU A 344 -22.54 -5.90 12.34
N GLN A 345 -22.68 -7.11 11.77
CA GLN A 345 -21.81 -8.23 12.09
C GLN A 345 -20.38 -8.02 11.56
N LEU A 346 -20.20 -7.43 10.38
CA LEU A 346 -18.88 -7.09 9.85
C LEU A 346 -18.17 -6.04 10.72
N ILE A 347 -18.87 -5.01 11.17
CA ILE A 347 -18.33 -3.99 12.08
C ILE A 347 -17.91 -4.64 13.40
N THR A 348 -18.80 -5.44 14.00
CA THR A 348 -18.55 -6.10 15.28
C THR A 348 -17.37 -7.06 15.18
N LEU A 349 -17.35 -7.92 14.15
CA LEU A 349 -16.25 -8.86 13.91
C LEU A 349 -14.92 -8.14 13.64
N SER A 350 -14.94 -7.04 12.88
CA SER A 350 -13.73 -6.23 12.63
C SER A 350 -13.18 -5.65 13.94
N ASN A 351 -14.04 -5.08 14.79
CA ASN A 351 -13.65 -4.58 16.11
C ASN A 351 -13.07 -5.71 16.98
N THR A 352 -13.70 -6.89 16.99
CA THR A 352 -13.20 -8.06 17.75
C THR A 352 -11.82 -8.50 17.25
N MET A 353 -11.59 -8.57 15.93
CA MET A 353 -10.28 -8.92 15.37
C MET A 353 -9.20 -7.86 15.65
N GLU A 354 -9.55 -6.58 15.63
CA GLU A 354 -8.65 -5.49 16.01
C GLU A 354 -8.24 -5.59 17.50
N LEU A 355 -9.19 -5.93 18.39
CA LEU A 355 -8.89 -6.20 19.81
C LEU A 355 -8.01 -7.44 20.01
N PHE A 356 -8.25 -8.53 19.27
CA PHE A 356 -7.36 -9.70 19.29
C PHE A 356 -5.93 -9.35 18.87
N LEU A 357 -5.77 -8.45 17.89
CA LEU A 357 -4.47 -7.99 17.44
C LEU A 357 -3.73 -7.22 18.53
N GLU A 358 -4.43 -6.33 19.23
CA GLU A 358 -3.88 -5.59 20.37
C GLU A 358 -3.47 -6.52 21.51
N ASP A 359 -4.38 -7.41 21.93
CA ASP A 359 -4.12 -8.45 22.93
C ASP A 359 -2.88 -9.29 22.58
N TRP A 360 -2.78 -9.73 21.31
CA TRP A 360 -1.65 -10.54 20.84
C TRP A 360 -0.34 -9.76 20.83
N ARG A 361 -0.35 -8.50 20.39
CA ARG A 361 0.85 -7.64 20.40
C ARG A 361 1.34 -7.44 21.84
N ASN A 362 0.45 -7.17 22.78
CA ASN A 362 0.77 -7.02 24.19
C ASN A 362 1.31 -8.33 24.80
N PHE A 363 0.67 -9.46 24.48
CA PHE A 363 1.15 -10.78 24.88
C PHE A 363 2.55 -11.04 24.35
N MET A 364 2.80 -10.84 23.06
CA MET A 364 4.11 -11.07 22.44
C MET A 364 5.19 -10.11 22.96
N ASP A 365 4.86 -8.84 23.22
CA ASP A 365 5.76 -7.86 23.84
C ASP A 365 6.24 -8.34 25.22
N LYS A 366 5.32 -8.89 26.02
CA LYS A 366 5.62 -9.52 27.32
C LYS A 366 6.44 -10.80 27.15
N GLN A 367 6.01 -11.74 26.30
CA GLN A 367 6.73 -13.00 26.10
C GLN A 367 8.17 -12.79 25.62
N ARG A 368 8.40 -11.83 24.72
CA ARG A 368 9.75 -11.47 24.25
C ARG A 368 10.60 -10.76 25.31
N SER A 369 9.96 -10.12 26.28
CA SER A 369 10.60 -9.47 27.43
C SER A 369 11.01 -10.49 28.49
N ASP A 370 10.15 -11.49 28.72
CA ASP A 370 10.37 -12.54 29.72
C ASP A 370 11.32 -13.64 29.20
N HIS A 371 11.25 -13.93 27.89
CA HIS A 371 12.05 -14.98 27.25
C HIS A 371 13.02 -14.44 26.20
N TYR A 372 14.28 -14.23 26.62
CA TYR A 372 15.32 -13.58 25.81
C TYR A 372 15.54 -14.26 24.45
N TYR A 373 15.60 -15.59 24.40
CA TYR A 373 15.95 -16.33 23.18
C TYR A 373 14.83 -16.35 22.13
N LEU A 374 13.59 -15.94 22.48
CA LEU A 374 12.56 -15.67 21.47
C LEU A 374 12.98 -14.55 20.52
N ASN A 375 13.80 -13.60 20.99
CA ASN A 375 14.26 -12.44 20.20
C ASN A 375 15.23 -12.79 19.06
N TYR A 376 15.60 -14.06 18.89
CA TYR A 376 16.38 -14.54 17.74
C TYR A 376 15.53 -14.82 16.51
N PHE A 377 14.21 -14.88 16.67
CA PHE A 377 13.28 -15.37 15.65
C PHE A 377 12.14 -14.39 15.40
N THR A 378 11.81 -14.19 14.12
CA THR A 378 10.60 -13.46 13.70
C THR A 378 9.33 -14.25 14.05
N ALA A 379 8.16 -13.59 13.98
CA ALA A 379 6.87 -14.22 14.23
C ALA A 379 6.63 -15.43 13.30
N GLU A 380 7.00 -15.30 12.02
CA GLU A 380 6.96 -16.40 11.03
C GLU A 380 7.86 -17.58 11.45
N GLN A 381 9.08 -17.27 11.88
CA GLN A 381 10.06 -18.27 12.32
C GLN A 381 9.64 -18.96 13.61
N MET A 382 9.05 -18.22 14.56
CA MET A 382 8.51 -18.77 15.79
C MET A 382 7.34 -19.71 15.51
N PHE A 383 6.39 -19.31 14.66
CA PHE A 383 5.30 -20.17 14.23
C PHE A 383 5.81 -21.47 13.61
N TYR A 384 6.79 -21.39 12.71
CA TYR A 384 7.42 -22.58 12.13
C TYR A 384 8.04 -23.48 13.21
N LEU A 385 8.85 -22.94 14.13
CA LEU A 385 9.44 -23.71 15.23
C LEU A 385 8.36 -24.36 16.12
N CYS A 386 7.28 -23.64 16.44
CA CYS A 386 6.15 -24.16 17.20
C CYS A 386 5.46 -25.34 16.51
N SER A 387 5.40 -25.34 15.17
CA SER A 387 4.79 -26.43 14.39
C SER A 387 5.67 -27.67 14.23
N VAL A 388 7.00 -27.53 14.36
CA VAL A 388 7.92 -28.67 14.23
C VAL A 388 8.31 -29.27 15.59
N VAL A 389 8.46 -28.45 16.63
CA VAL A 389 8.84 -28.88 17.99
C VAL A 389 7.60 -29.22 18.81
N THR A 390 6.91 -30.29 18.45
CA THR A 390 5.61 -30.67 19.04
C THR A 390 5.70 -32.00 19.80
N PRO A 391 4.78 -32.26 20.75
CA PRO A 391 4.68 -33.54 21.43
C PRO A 391 4.54 -34.73 20.46
N SER A 392 3.80 -34.55 19.35
CA SER A 392 3.56 -35.59 18.34
C SER A 392 4.76 -35.88 17.44
N ASN A 393 5.78 -35.02 17.45
CA ASN A 393 7.02 -35.18 16.69
C ASN A 393 8.21 -35.65 17.53
N VAL A 394 8.04 -35.84 18.85
CA VAL A 394 9.12 -36.31 19.72
C VAL A 394 9.74 -37.59 19.17
N ASN A 395 11.07 -37.61 19.09
CA ASN A 395 11.90 -38.69 18.52
C ASN A 395 11.83 -38.87 16.99
N LYS A 396 11.06 -38.03 16.27
CA LYS A 396 11.18 -37.97 14.80
C LYS A 396 12.43 -37.19 14.41
N GLU A 397 12.96 -37.50 13.23
CA GLU A 397 14.04 -36.73 12.63
C GLU A 397 13.54 -35.31 12.33
N MET A 398 14.23 -34.31 12.88
CA MET A 398 13.87 -32.91 12.65
C MET A 398 14.38 -32.42 11.30
N GLU A 399 13.64 -31.48 10.70
CA GLU A 399 14.07 -30.83 9.48
C GLU A 399 15.36 -30.01 9.68
N ASP A 400 16.30 -30.11 8.75
CA ASP A 400 17.57 -29.36 8.79
C ASP A 400 17.34 -27.84 8.90
N LYS A 401 16.24 -27.31 8.35
CA LYS A 401 15.89 -25.89 8.46
C LYS A 401 15.68 -25.47 9.92
N ALA A 402 14.94 -26.26 10.70
CA ALA A 402 14.74 -26.03 12.11
C ALA A 402 16.04 -26.15 12.89
N LEU A 403 16.86 -27.18 12.59
CA LEU A 403 18.17 -27.35 13.24
C LEU A 403 19.14 -26.20 12.91
N MET A 404 19.15 -25.68 11.68
CA MET A 404 19.92 -24.50 11.29
C MET A 404 19.49 -23.27 12.08
N MET A 405 18.19 -23.05 12.27
CA MET A 405 17.67 -21.96 13.09
C MET A 405 18.07 -22.11 14.57
N LEU A 406 17.92 -23.32 15.14
CA LEU A 406 18.28 -23.60 16.52
C LEU A 406 19.80 -23.60 16.78
N SER A 407 20.62 -23.74 15.73
CA SER A 407 22.07 -23.71 15.84
C SER A 407 22.64 -22.37 16.32
N PHE A 408 21.86 -21.28 16.18
CA PHE A 408 22.21 -19.96 16.73
C PHE A 408 22.01 -19.87 18.25
N ILE A 409 21.21 -20.77 18.81
CA ILE A 409 20.98 -20.88 20.27
C ILE A 409 21.97 -21.90 20.85
N LYS A 410 22.01 -23.10 20.28
CA LYS A 410 22.94 -24.17 20.65
C LYS A 410 23.84 -24.52 19.47
N PRO A 411 25.14 -24.17 19.48
CA PRO A 411 26.06 -24.50 18.40
C PRO A 411 26.08 -26.01 18.11
N ASN A 412 26.08 -26.38 16.83
CA ASN A 412 26.02 -27.76 16.36
C ASN A 412 24.78 -28.55 16.85
N CYS A 413 23.63 -27.86 16.99
CA CYS A 413 22.37 -28.46 17.42
C CYS A 413 21.98 -29.69 16.58
N THR A 414 21.73 -30.81 17.25
CA THR A 414 21.22 -32.04 16.65
C THR A 414 19.79 -32.33 17.08
N THR A 415 19.10 -33.20 16.33
CA THR A 415 17.77 -33.72 16.71
C THR A 415 17.75 -34.30 18.14
N SER A 416 18.84 -34.96 18.55
CA SER A 416 18.95 -35.52 19.90
C SER A 416 19.00 -34.43 20.96
N ASP A 417 19.66 -33.29 20.68
CA ASP A 417 19.74 -32.17 21.61
C ASP A 417 18.38 -31.51 21.84
N VAL A 418 17.58 -31.38 20.77
CA VAL A 418 16.24 -30.79 20.87
C VAL A 418 15.34 -31.69 21.70
N TRP A 419 15.30 -32.99 21.39
CA TRP A 419 14.41 -33.91 22.10
C TRP A 419 14.87 -34.25 23.52
N SER A 420 16.18 -34.24 23.81
CA SER A 420 16.65 -34.35 25.19
C SER A 420 16.23 -33.14 26.02
N THR A 421 16.36 -31.94 25.47
CA THR A 421 15.92 -30.69 26.11
C THR A 421 14.41 -30.67 26.29
N TRP A 422 13.66 -31.12 25.29
CA TRP A 422 12.20 -31.27 25.37
C TRP A 422 11.77 -32.19 26.52
N ARG A 423 12.43 -33.35 26.71
CA ARG A 423 12.12 -34.25 27.82
C ARG A 423 12.47 -33.63 29.18
N ARG A 424 13.57 -32.88 29.26
CA ARG A 424 13.94 -32.14 30.48
C ARG A 424 12.88 -31.09 30.82
N PHE A 425 12.46 -30.33 29.80
CA PHE A 425 11.35 -29.39 29.89
C PHE A 425 10.08 -30.11 30.37
N GLN A 426 9.68 -31.22 29.75
CA GLN A 426 8.48 -31.98 30.15
C GLN A 426 8.58 -32.52 31.59
N ASN A 427 9.74 -32.98 32.03
CA ASN A 427 9.94 -33.51 33.38
C ASN A 427 9.96 -32.43 34.46
N GLN A 428 10.30 -31.18 34.11
CA GLN A 428 10.27 -30.03 35.03
C GLN A 428 8.86 -29.45 35.21
N PHE A 429 7.90 -29.85 34.37
CA PHE A 429 6.52 -29.35 34.37
C PHE A 429 5.51 -30.47 34.67
N GLU A 430 4.93 -30.47 35.87
CA GLU A 430 3.74 -31.29 36.16
C GLU A 430 2.53 -30.79 35.34
N PRO A 431 1.73 -31.69 34.72
CA PRO A 431 0.48 -31.30 34.07
C PRO A 431 -0.45 -30.70 35.14
N GLY A 432 -0.78 -29.41 34.99
CA GLY A 432 -1.54 -28.63 35.99
C GLY A 432 -0.75 -27.52 36.71
N LYS A 433 0.58 -27.47 36.58
CA LYS A 433 1.44 -26.33 37.00
C LYS A 433 2.10 -25.65 35.79
N ARG A 434 1.39 -25.56 34.65
CA ARG A 434 1.76 -24.55 33.64
C ARG A 434 1.70 -23.20 34.36
N ILE A 435 2.77 -22.39 34.24
CA ILE A 435 2.95 -21.15 35.00
C ILE A 435 1.62 -20.43 35.13
N ASN A 436 1.13 -20.32 36.38
CA ASN A 436 -0.13 -19.68 36.71
C ASN A 436 0.05 -18.15 36.62
N GLU A 437 0.45 -17.68 35.44
CA GLU A 437 0.46 -16.28 35.02
C GLU A 437 -0.88 -15.86 34.41
N ALA A 438 -1.90 -16.73 34.51
CA ALA A 438 -3.29 -16.35 34.29
C ALA A 438 -3.71 -15.12 35.11
N ALA A 439 -2.99 -14.81 36.21
CA ALA A 439 -3.22 -13.64 37.05
C ALA A 439 -2.71 -12.30 36.45
N HIS A 440 -1.91 -12.29 35.38
CA HIS A 440 -1.28 -11.05 34.88
C HIS A 440 -1.57 -10.68 33.41
N PHE A 441 -2.33 -11.49 32.67
CA PHE A 441 -2.80 -11.12 31.33
C PHE A 441 -4.28 -10.77 31.39
N GLN A 442 -4.60 -9.47 31.40
CA GLN A 442 -5.96 -8.97 31.20
C GLN A 442 -6.21 -8.86 29.69
N SER A 443 -6.72 -9.92 29.06
CA SER A 443 -7.34 -9.79 27.73
C SER A 443 -8.60 -8.92 27.87
N HIS A 444 -8.89 -8.15 26.83
CA HIS A 444 -10.10 -7.32 26.77
C HIS A 444 -11.40 -8.11 27.00
N PHE A 445 -11.38 -9.43 26.82
CA PHE A 445 -12.52 -10.33 26.89
C PHE A 445 -12.60 -11.15 28.19
N LEU A 446 -11.73 -10.89 29.19
CA LEU A 446 -11.66 -11.69 30.44
C LEU A 446 -12.57 -11.20 31.60
N HIS A 447 -13.51 -10.30 31.37
CA HIS A 447 -14.45 -9.85 32.41
C HIS A 447 -15.84 -10.47 32.26
N GLN A 448 -16.06 -11.61 32.91
CA GLN A 448 -17.31 -11.98 33.63
C GLN A 448 -17.27 -13.46 33.99
N GLU A 449 -16.96 -13.77 35.24
CA GLU A 449 -17.60 -14.87 35.98
C GLU A 449 -17.20 -14.71 37.46
N ASN A 450 -18.19 -14.73 38.34
CA ASN A 450 -18.16 -14.56 39.80
C ASN A 450 -18.38 -13.14 40.35
N SER A 451 -19.64 -12.69 40.29
CA SER A 451 -20.18 -11.85 41.35
C SER A 451 -21.32 -12.60 42.04
N ASP A 452 -20.99 -13.31 43.13
CA ASP A 452 -21.97 -13.67 44.15
C ASP A 452 -21.44 -13.23 45.53
N MET A 453 -22.24 -12.37 46.16
CA MET A 453 -22.36 -12.06 47.60
C MET A 453 -21.34 -11.15 48.32
N SER A 454 -21.81 -9.90 48.56
CA SER A 454 -21.55 -8.98 49.70
C SER A 454 -20.12 -8.42 49.86
N SER A 455 -19.87 -7.17 50.28
CA SER A 455 -20.65 -6.09 50.87
C SER A 455 -20.00 -4.73 50.52
N ALA A 456 -20.79 -3.67 50.70
CA ALA A 456 -20.52 -2.25 50.49
C ALA A 456 -19.07 -1.76 50.65
N ASP A 457 -18.62 -0.91 49.71
CA ASP A 457 -18.47 0.52 50.01
C ASP A 457 -18.40 1.38 48.75
N VAL A 458 -19.09 2.50 48.83
CA VAL A 458 -19.30 3.53 47.80
C VAL A 458 -18.09 4.47 47.79
N ASN A 459 -17.57 4.83 46.60
CA ASN A 459 -17.33 6.24 46.25
C ASN A 459 -17.08 6.48 44.75
N HIS A 460 -17.75 7.53 44.28
CA HIS A 460 -17.96 8.02 42.93
C HIS A 460 -16.69 8.39 42.14
N PHE A 461 -16.71 8.14 40.82
CA PHE A 461 -16.56 9.19 39.79
C PHE A 461 -17.25 8.76 38.47
N GLU A 462 -17.79 9.77 37.79
CA GLU A 462 -18.81 9.84 36.74
C GLU A 462 -18.44 9.13 35.40
N ALA A 463 -19.32 8.29 34.84
CA ALA A 463 -20.43 8.57 33.92
C ALA A 463 -20.00 8.93 32.49
N ASN A 464 -19.98 7.93 31.59
CA ASN A 464 -20.63 7.92 30.25
C ASN A 464 -20.21 6.69 29.41
N ASP A 465 -20.46 5.46 29.88
CA ASP A 465 -19.97 4.25 29.15
C ASP A 465 -20.90 3.03 29.24
N GLN A 466 -22.20 3.25 29.44
CA GLN A 466 -23.20 2.18 29.57
C GLN A 466 -24.13 2.03 28.35
N ALA A 467 -23.89 2.76 27.27
CA ALA A 467 -24.70 2.68 26.06
C ALA A 467 -24.13 1.73 24.97
N GLU A 468 -22.84 1.35 25.02
CA GLU A 468 -22.21 0.56 23.94
C GLU A 468 -22.17 -0.97 24.17
N LYS A 469 -22.58 -1.48 25.34
CA LYS A 469 -22.43 -2.91 25.70
C LYS A 469 -23.66 -3.81 25.44
N ALA A 470 -24.54 -3.47 24.49
CA ALA A 470 -25.84 -4.16 24.36
C ALA A 470 -26.07 -4.98 23.07
N TYR A 471 -25.08 -5.20 22.19
CA TYR A 471 -25.29 -5.95 20.94
C TYR A 471 -24.22 -6.99 20.60
N GLN A 472 -23.63 -7.68 21.58
CA GLN A 472 -22.83 -8.87 21.29
C GLN A 472 -23.76 -10.04 20.94
N THR A 473 -23.81 -10.39 19.65
CA THR A 473 -24.47 -11.60 19.15
C THR A 473 -23.84 -12.84 19.78
N VAL A 474 -24.67 -13.83 20.13
CA VAL A 474 -24.26 -15.08 20.79
C VAL A 474 -23.16 -15.80 19.98
N ASP A 475 -23.18 -15.66 18.66
CA ASP A 475 -22.30 -16.38 17.72
C ASP A 475 -20.83 -15.91 17.78
N LEU A 476 -20.57 -14.63 18.06
CA LEU A 476 -19.19 -14.12 18.20
C LEU A 476 -18.54 -14.54 19.53
N LYS A 477 -19.35 -14.90 20.54
CA LYS A 477 -18.84 -15.41 21.82
C LYS A 477 -18.12 -16.75 21.65
N GLU A 478 -18.46 -17.54 20.62
CA GLU A 478 -17.72 -18.77 20.32
C GLU A 478 -16.30 -18.46 19.83
N LEU A 479 -16.14 -17.43 18.99
CA LEU A 479 -14.82 -16.97 18.54
C LEU A 479 -14.00 -16.39 19.68
N GLU A 480 -14.62 -15.54 20.51
CA GLU A 480 -13.99 -14.99 21.72
C GLU A 480 -13.64 -16.09 22.72
N GLY A 481 -14.48 -17.11 22.87
CA GLY A 481 -14.23 -18.29 23.69
C GLY A 481 -13.01 -19.06 23.19
N LEU A 482 -12.92 -19.31 21.88
CA LEU A 482 -11.77 -19.96 21.25
C LEU A 482 -10.48 -19.15 21.43
N TRP A 483 -10.55 -17.83 21.25
CA TRP A 483 -9.44 -16.92 21.51
C TRP A 483 -8.96 -17.00 22.96
N ASN A 484 -9.90 -16.86 23.90
CA ASN A 484 -9.59 -16.89 25.33
C ASN A 484 -9.01 -18.25 25.75
N ALA A 485 -9.55 -19.35 25.24
CA ALA A 485 -9.07 -20.71 25.50
C ALA A 485 -7.62 -20.89 25.00
N TYR A 486 -7.32 -20.40 23.80
CA TYR A 486 -5.96 -20.38 23.27
C TYR A 486 -5.02 -19.51 24.13
N MET A 487 -5.43 -18.28 24.46
CA MET A 487 -4.64 -17.35 25.27
C MET A 487 -4.38 -17.89 26.69
N LYS A 488 -5.35 -18.60 27.29
CA LYS A 488 -5.24 -19.29 28.59
C LYS A 488 -4.38 -20.56 28.57
N ASN A 489 -3.88 -20.97 27.39
CA ASN A 489 -3.08 -22.19 27.22
C ASN A 489 -3.84 -23.48 27.60
N GLU A 490 -5.11 -23.59 27.22
CA GLU A 490 -5.89 -24.80 27.46
C GLU A 490 -5.31 -26.00 26.68
N GLU A 491 -5.17 -27.15 27.35
CA GLU A 491 -4.34 -28.28 26.86
C GLU A 491 -4.74 -28.82 25.48
N ILE A 492 -6.00 -28.65 25.08
CA ILE A 492 -6.60 -29.16 23.84
C ILE A 492 -5.86 -28.66 22.58
N PHE A 493 -5.30 -27.45 22.61
CA PHE A 493 -4.69 -26.82 21.44
C PHE A 493 -3.25 -27.28 21.17
N PHE A 494 -2.56 -27.85 22.16
CA PHE A 494 -1.09 -27.94 22.15
C PHE A 494 -0.53 -29.35 21.93
N HIS A 495 -1.35 -30.28 21.44
CA HIS A 495 -0.86 -31.59 21.00
C HIS A 495 -0.12 -31.54 19.66
N ASP A 496 -0.57 -30.69 18.73
CA ASP A 496 -0.03 -30.58 17.37
C ASP A 496 0.67 -29.23 17.11
N LEU A 497 0.71 -28.32 18.10
CA LEU A 497 1.47 -27.07 18.07
C LEU A 497 2.03 -26.76 19.46
N LEU A 498 3.26 -26.28 19.57
CA LEU A 498 3.82 -25.77 20.82
C LEU A 498 3.39 -24.32 21.09
N ASP A 499 2.99 -24.00 22.31
CA ASP A 499 2.69 -22.62 22.69
C ASP A 499 3.95 -21.75 22.84
N ILE A 500 3.80 -20.43 22.67
CA ILE A 500 4.93 -19.48 22.69
C ILE A 500 5.70 -19.48 24.01
N ARG A 501 5.01 -19.63 25.16
CA ARG A 501 5.66 -19.61 26.49
C ARG A 501 6.56 -20.82 26.62
N SER A 502 6.03 -21.99 26.27
CA SER A 502 6.78 -23.25 26.27
C SER A 502 7.96 -23.22 25.29
N LEU A 503 7.81 -22.61 24.10
CA LEU A 503 8.93 -22.40 23.18
C LEU A 503 10.02 -21.53 23.85
N GLY A 504 9.65 -20.44 24.51
CA GLY A 504 10.59 -19.56 25.21
C GLY A 504 11.44 -20.31 26.24
N VAL A 505 10.78 -21.06 27.12
CA VAL A 505 11.45 -21.87 28.16
C VAL A 505 12.32 -22.97 27.54
N LEU A 506 11.85 -23.61 26.46
CA LEU A 506 12.63 -24.63 25.77
C LEU A 506 13.94 -24.03 25.22
N LEU A 507 13.87 -22.88 24.55
CA LEU A 507 15.05 -22.20 23.99
C LEU A 507 16.04 -21.76 25.07
N GLU A 508 15.55 -21.28 26.22
CA GLU A 508 16.39 -20.97 27.39
C GLU A 508 17.09 -22.22 27.93
N THR A 509 16.36 -23.33 28.03
CA THR A 509 16.91 -24.61 28.49
C THR A 509 17.96 -25.14 27.50
N MET A 510 17.76 -24.93 26.19
CA MET A 510 18.73 -25.29 25.16
C MET A 510 20.02 -24.46 25.24
N ALA A 511 19.91 -23.19 25.65
CA ALA A 511 21.06 -22.30 25.80
C ALA A 511 21.86 -22.60 27.08
N ALA A 512 21.22 -23.11 28.13
CA ALA A 512 21.89 -23.48 29.38
C ALA A 512 22.78 -24.73 29.21
N THR A 513 24.09 -24.58 29.40
CA THR A 513 25.07 -25.68 29.35
C THR A 513 24.88 -26.69 30.50
N GLU A 514 25.04 -27.98 30.21
CA GLU A 514 24.73 -29.13 31.10
C GLU A 514 25.63 -29.32 32.35
N ASP A 515 26.59 -28.45 32.65
CA ASP A 515 27.68 -28.74 33.61
C ASP A 515 27.49 -28.22 35.05
N GLN A 516 26.28 -28.27 35.63
CA GLN A 516 26.10 -27.85 37.05
C GLN A 516 25.46 -28.87 38.00
N SER A 517 25.16 -30.11 37.59
CA SER A 517 24.42 -31.02 38.49
C SER A 517 25.08 -32.31 38.97
N GLU A 518 26.27 -32.76 38.54
CA GLU A 518 26.69 -34.13 38.95
C GLU A 518 28.12 -34.43 39.45
N ASN A 519 29.11 -33.52 39.46
CA ASN A 519 30.45 -33.91 39.94
C ASN A 519 31.11 -32.88 40.88
N ALA A 520 30.68 -32.87 42.15
CA ALA A 520 31.25 -32.03 43.21
C ALA A 520 32.51 -32.61 43.89
N TRP A 521 33.15 -33.66 43.34
CA TRP A 521 34.28 -34.34 44.01
C TRP A 521 35.43 -34.80 43.10
N ALA A 522 35.75 -34.08 42.03
CA ALA A 522 36.96 -34.35 41.26
C ALA A 522 37.90 -33.14 41.28
N GLU A 523 39.15 -33.37 41.71
CA GLU A 523 40.23 -32.38 41.77
C GLU A 523 40.48 -31.68 40.42
N PRO A 524 40.96 -30.42 40.43
CA PRO A 524 41.10 -29.63 39.23
C PRO A 524 42.32 -30.10 38.43
N VAL A 525 42.10 -30.98 37.46
CA VAL A 525 43.04 -31.18 36.35
C VAL A 525 42.89 -29.99 35.42
N LEU A 526 43.98 -29.24 35.23
CA LEU A 526 44.14 -28.14 34.27
C LEU A 526 43.82 -28.60 32.85
N SER A 527 42.53 -28.62 32.51
CA SER A 527 42.05 -28.58 31.13
C SER A 527 41.27 -27.28 30.99
N GLU A 528 41.58 -26.51 29.96
CA GLU A 528 40.90 -25.27 29.59
C GLU A 528 39.42 -25.56 29.28
N MET A 529 38.59 -25.69 30.32
CA MET A 529 37.15 -25.76 30.19
C MET A 529 36.64 -24.35 29.84
N LYS A 530 36.62 -24.06 28.54
CA LYS A 530 36.15 -22.80 27.95
C LYS A 530 34.68 -22.58 28.31
N ASP A 531 34.42 -21.57 29.12
CA ASP A 531 33.14 -20.85 29.17
C ASP A 531 32.73 -20.51 27.72
N LYS A 532 31.63 -21.10 27.23
CA LYS A 532 31.18 -21.00 25.83
C LYS A 532 30.50 -19.66 25.50
N SER A 533 30.37 -18.75 26.46
CA SER A 533 29.72 -17.45 26.28
C SER A 533 30.60 -16.45 25.50
N VAL A 534 30.05 -15.82 24.46
CA VAL A 534 30.78 -14.81 23.66
C VAL A 534 30.92 -13.52 24.48
N ARG A 535 32.16 -13.15 24.81
CA ARG A 535 32.46 -11.92 25.56
C ARG A 535 33.34 -11.00 24.74
N ARG A 536 32.75 -9.95 24.17
CA ARG A 536 33.46 -8.96 23.36
C ARG A 536 33.92 -7.78 24.22
N ILE A 537 35.02 -7.15 23.85
CA ILE A 537 35.54 -5.94 24.49
C ILE A 537 35.18 -4.76 23.61
N LEU A 538 34.43 -3.81 24.17
CA LEU A 538 34.09 -2.57 23.46
C LEU A 538 35.34 -1.69 23.34
N PRO A 539 35.62 -1.06 22.17
CA PRO A 539 36.73 -0.11 22.05
C PRO A 539 36.64 0.98 23.10
N LYS A 540 37.78 1.39 23.68
CA LYS A 540 37.84 2.36 24.80
C LYS A 540 37.22 3.73 24.49
N SER A 541 37.14 4.11 23.22
CA SER A 541 36.52 5.36 22.75
C SER A 541 34.99 5.31 22.73
N LEU A 542 34.40 4.12 22.84
CA LEU A 542 32.95 3.91 22.86
C LEU A 542 32.49 3.68 24.29
N SER A 543 31.25 4.10 24.56
CA SER A 543 30.68 4.04 25.90
C SER A 543 29.65 2.93 26.03
N ILE A 544 29.63 2.29 27.20
CA ILE A 544 28.63 1.29 27.59
C ILE A 544 27.38 2.04 28.10
N ASN A 545 26.19 1.45 27.95
CA ASN A 545 24.89 1.97 28.42
C ASN A 545 24.40 3.27 27.77
N GLN A 546 24.97 3.59 26.63
CA GLN A 546 24.51 4.66 25.75
C GLN A 546 24.74 4.22 24.30
N PRO A 547 23.93 4.72 23.35
CA PRO A 547 24.23 4.54 21.94
C PRO A 547 25.60 5.10 21.59
N ASN A 548 26.21 4.56 20.54
CA ASN A 548 27.43 5.08 19.95
C ASN A 548 27.17 5.35 18.48
N LEU A 549 26.79 6.58 18.14
CA LEU A 549 26.56 6.98 16.76
C LEU A 549 27.90 7.33 16.11
N ILE A 550 28.26 6.60 15.07
CA ILE A 550 29.47 6.80 14.27
C ILE A 550 29.02 7.21 12.87
N ILE A 551 29.51 8.36 12.42
CA ILE A 551 29.24 8.88 11.09
C ILE A 551 30.55 8.82 10.29
N CYS A 552 30.52 8.10 9.17
CA CYS A 552 31.69 7.91 8.32
C CYS A 552 31.29 7.76 6.85
N PRO A 553 32.23 7.89 5.90
CA PRO A 553 31.96 7.67 4.48
C PRO A 553 31.35 6.30 4.21
N GLN A 554 30.43 6.21 3.24
CA GLN A 554 29.68 5.00 2.91
C GLN A 554 30.57 3.76 2.67
N ASN A 555 31.73 3.95 2.06
CA ASN A 555 32.70 2.90 1.74
C ASN A 555 33.53 2.43 2.96
N GLU A 556 33.56 3.19 4.05
CA GLU A 556 34.30 2.85 5.27
C GLU A 556 33.45 2.12 6.32
N VAL A 557 32.13 2.21 6.25
CA VAL A 557 31.20 1.61 7.25
C VAL A 557 31.54 0.14 7.54
N LEU A 558 31.80 -0.67 6.52
CA LEU A 558 32.11 -2.10 6.67
C LEU A 558 33.49 -2.34 7.29
N THR A 559 34.51 -1.60 6.87
CA THR A 559 35.87 -1.76 7.44
C THR A 559 35.89 -1.29 8.89
N SER A 560 35.21 -0.19 9.18
CA SER A 560 35.11 0.37 10.54
C SER A 560 34.31 -0.53 11.47
N SER A 561 33.25 -1.19 10.98
CA SER A 561 32.52 -2.17 11.78
C SER A 561 33.37 -3.38 12.13
N ILE A 562 34.17 -3.91 11.20
CA ILE A 562 35.12 -5.00 11.50
C ILE A 562 36.10 -4.58 12.61
N CYS A 563 36.61 -3.34 12.56
CA CYS A 563 37.52 -2.82 13.59
C CYS A 563 36.92 -2.83 15.00
N VAL A 564 35.60 -2.64 15.14
CA VAL A 564 34.92 -2.75 16.45
C VAL A 564 35.10 -4.15 17.03
N TYR A 565 34.91 -5.19 16.22
CA TYR A 565 35.00 -6.58 16.64
C TYR A 565 36.44 -7.10 16.77
N MET A 566 37.43 -6.45 16.13
CA MET A 566 38.85 -6.81 16.24
C MET A 566 39.43 -6.63 17.65
N ASN A 567 38.81 -5.85 18.53
CA ASN A 567 39.22 -5.76 19.94
C ASN A 567 39.07 -7.09 20.71
N SER A 568 38.40 -8.07 20.11
CA SER A 568 38.31 -9.44 20.63
C SER A 568 38.80 -10.42 19.56
N GLU A 569 40.09 -10.34 19.22
CA GLU A 569 40.71 -10.99 18.06
C GLU A 569 40.41 -12.49 17.88
N TYR A 570 40.27 -13.22 18.98
CA TYR A 570 40.11 -14.69 18.99
C TYR A 570 38.65 -15.16 19.11
N ASN A 571 37.71 -14.25 19.34
CA ASN A 571 36.30 -14.60 19.37
C ASN A 571 35.77 -14.82 17.95
N LEU A 572 34.73 -15.65 17.82
CA LEU A 572 34.05 -15.88 16.55
C LEU A 572 33.58 -14.57 15.92
N LEU A 573 33.51 -14.54 14.59
CA LEU A 573 32.90 -13.44 13.84
C LEU A 573 31.43 -13.25 14.27
N PRO A 574 30.91 -12.01 14.29
CA PRO A 574 29.52 -11.76 14.62
C PRO A 574 28.58 -12.36 13.57
N SER A 575 27.34 -12.63 13.99
CA SER A 575 26.25 -13.11 13.13
C SER A 575 25.07 -12.12 13.17
N TYR A 576 23.93 -12.49 12.59
CA TYR A 576 22.73 -11.65 12.49
C TYR A 576 22.16 -11.20 13.85
N ASP A 577 22.48 -11.94 14.92
CA ASP A 577 22.06 -11.60 16.27
C ASP A 577 22.77 -10.35 16.79
N GLU A 578 24.03 -10.14 16.39
CA GLU A 578 24.90 -9.02 16.78
C GLU A 578 24.96 -7.89 15.75
N VAL A 579 24.82 -8.19 14.45
CA VAL A 579 24.95 -7.20 13.38
C VAL A 579 23.70 -7.18 12.51
N LEU A 580 23.06 -6.02 12.42
CA LEU A 580 21.95 -5.76 11.51
C LEU A 580 22.41 -4.85 10.38
N LEU A 581 22.29 -5.33 9.14
CA LEU A 581 22.51 -4.53 7.93
C LEU A 581 21.19 -3.85 7.54
N CYS A 582 21.11 -2.54 7.75
CA CYS A 582 19.92 -1.78 7.40
C CYS A 582 19.89 -1.47 5.90
N THR A 583 18.71 -1.66 5.32
CA THR A 583 18.39 -1.35 3.92
C THR A 583 17.03 -0.66 3.90
N PRO A 584 16.63 -0.04 2.76
CA PRO A 584 15.27 0.50 2.62
C PRO A 584 14.16 -0.55 2.75
N LYS A 585 14.49 -1.86 2.65
CA LYS A 585 13.55 -2.98 2.79
C LYS A 585 13.51 -3.60 4.20
N THR A 586 14.38 -3.15 5.10
CA THR A 586 14.43 -3.67 6.49
C THR A 586 13.13 -3.37 7.21
N SER A 587 12.49 -4.37 7.81
CA SER A 587 11.21 -4.20 8.50
C SER A 587 11.39 -3.71 9.93
N TYR A 588 10.33 -3.13 10.50
CA TYR A 588 10.31 -2.75 11.92
C TYR A 588 10.58 -3.95 12.84
N GLU A 589 9.99 -5.12 12.55
CA GLU A 589 10.21 -6.33 13.35
C GLU A 589 11.70 -6.70 13.45
N GLN A 590 12.47 -6.62 12.36
CA GLN A 590 13.91 -6.92 12.39
C GLN A 590 14.68 -5.96 13.31
N VAL A 591 14.32 -4.67 13.27
CA VAL A 591 14.91 -3.62 14.12
C VAL A 591 14.52 -3.83 15.58
N GLU A 592 13.25 -4.11 15.86
CA GLU A 592 12.75 -4.39 17.21
C GLU A 592 13.47 -5.60 17.81
N LEU A 593 13.55 -6.72 17.09
CA LEU A 593 14.23 -7.93 17.57
C LEU A 593 15.70 -7.66 17.88
N PHE A 594 16.37 -6.88 17.02
CA PHE A 594 17.75 -6.47 17.24
C PHE A 594 17.89 -5.63 18.53
N LEU A 595 17.00 -4.64 18.74
CA LEU A 595 17.01 -3.83 19.95
C LEU A 595 16.68 -4.65 21.20
N ARG A 596 15.75 -5.60 21.13
CA ARG A 596 15.44 -6.52 22.23
C ARG A 596 16.64 -7.37 22.62
N ARG A 597 17.35 -7.96 21.65
CA ARG A 597 18.60 -8.69 21.94
C ARG A 597 19.66 -7.79 22.61
N CYS A 598 19.68 -6.50 22.25
CA CYS A 598 20.61 -5.54 22.82
C CYS A 598 20.26 -5.10 24.26
N LEU A 599 18.97 -4.85 24.52
CA LEU A 599 18.49 -4.12 25.71
C LEU A 599 17.83 -5.02 26.76
N THR A 600 17.34 -6.21 26.38
CA THR A 600 16.68 -7.15 27.31
C THR A 600 17.74 -8.04 27.98
N PRO A 601 17.67 -8.25 29.31
CA PRO A 601 18.54 -9.19 30.01
C PRO A 601 18.25 -10.64 29.60
N GLY A 602 19.26 -11.50 29.60
CA GLY A 602 19.07 -12.95 29.40
C GLY A 602 20.17 -13.63 28.60
N ASP A 603 21.01 -12.88 27.89
CA ASP A 603 22.26 -13.42 27.36
C ASP A 603 23.30 -13.56 28.48
N ILE A 604 23.96 -14.71 28.55
CA ILE A 604 25.11 -14.94 29.44
C ILE A 604 26.36 -14.24 28.86
N GLY A 605 26.37 -13.99 27.55
CA GLY A 605 27.45 -13.29 26.85
C GLY A 605 27.46 -11.78 27.07
N GLN A 606 28.59 -11.16 26.69
CA GLN A 606 28.74 -9.71 26.64
C GLN A 606 29.02 -9.29 25.19
N LYS A 607 27.97 -9.29 24.36
CA LYS A 607 28.04 -9.03 22.92
C LYS A 607 28.12 -7.54 22.59
N ILE A 608 28.46 -7.22 21.35
CA ILE A 608 28.36 -5.85 20.79
C ILE A 608 27.31 -5.88 19.70
N TYR A 609 26.33 -4.99 19.80
CA TYR A 609 25.23 -4.90 18.85
C TYR A 609 25.48 -3.73 17.90
N THR A 610 25.66 -4.02 16.62
CA THR A 610 25.98 -3.02 15.60
C THR A 610 24.90 -2.93 14.52
N MET A 611 24.34 -1.74 14.32
CA MET A 611 23.48 -1.43 13.16
C MET A 611 24.32 -0.72 12.10
N LEU A 612 24.37 -1.28 10.89
CA LEU A 612 25.08 -0.68 9.76
C LEU A 612 24.11 0.00 8.81
N TRP A 613 24.46 1.21 8.37
CA TRP A 613 23.65 2.04 7.48
C TRP A 613 22.26 2.33 8.02
N ALA A 614 22.16 2.65 9.32
CA ALA A 614 20.87 2.93 9.94
C ALA A 614 20.16 4.15 9.31
N ASP A 615 20.89 5.02 8.59
CA ASP A 615 20.36 6.09 7.74
C ASP A 615 19.54 5.62 6.52
N GLN A 616 19.56 4.32 6.20
CA GLN A 616 18.79 3.73 5.10
C GLN A 616 17.37 3.32 5.52
N LEU A 617 17.08 3.29 6.82
CA LEU A 617 15.74 2.98 7.31
C LEU A 617 14.77 4.08 6.85
N THR A 618 13.53 3.69 6.56
CA THR A 618 12.48 4.66 6.24
C THR A 618 12.19 5.54 7.45
N TYR A 619 11.57 6.69 7.23
CA TYR A 619 11.22 7.63 8.31
C TYR A 619 10.38 6.97 9.40
N ASP A 620 9.32 6.26 9.01
CA ASP A 620 8.39 5.60 9.95
C ASP A 620 9.10 4.55 10.80
N ILE A 621 9.96 3.73 10.18
CA ILE A 621 10.73 2.69 10.89
C ILE A 621 11.78 3.33 11.80
N SER A 622 12.39 4.45 11.39
CA SER A 622 13.37 5.17 12.20
C SER A 622 12.73 5.80 13.45
N CYS A 623 11.54 6.38 13.31
CA CYS A 623 10.74 6.89 14.42
C CYS A 623 10.33 5.75 15.36
N ALA A 624 9.81 4.64 14.81
CA ALA A 624 9.43 3.47 15.59
C ALA A 624 10.64 2.84 16.32
N MET A 625 11.82 2.81 15.70
CA MET A 625 13.07 2.36 16.31
C MET A 625 13.44 3.21 17.53
N GLU A 626 13.37 4.54 17.43
CA GLU A 626 13.67 5.43 18.55
C GLU A 626 12.70 5.18 19.71
N ASN A 627 11.40 5.11 19.43
CA ASN A 627 10.37 4.84 20.43
C ASN A 627 10.59 3.48 21.11
N CYS A 628 10.91 2.44 20.32
CA CYS A 628 11.25 1.11 20.82
C CYS A 628 12.50 1.15 21.73
N PHE A 629 13.56 1.84 21.30
CA PHE A 629 14.78 2.01 22.09
C PHE A 629 14.50 2.70 23.42
N GLN A 630 13.72 3.79 23.42
CA GLN A 630 13.35 4.50 24.64
C GLN A 630 12.49 3.64 25.57
N LYS A 631 11.51 2.90 25.03
CA LYS A 631 10.65 1.96 25.78
C LYS A 631 11.50 0.85 26.43
N LEU A 632 12.33 0.16 25.67
CA LEU A 632 13.14 -0.95 26.18
C LEU A 632 14.18 -0.49 27.20
N ARG A 633 14.80 0.68 26.98
CA ARG A 633 15.76 1.28 27.92
C ARG A 633 15.10 1.71 29.24
N SER A 634 13.85 2.16 29.22
CA SER A 634 13.13 2.54 30.45
C SER A 634 12.68 1.31 31.24
N LEU A 635 12.27 0.24 30.54
CA LEU A 635 11.88 -1.03 31.14
C LEU A 635 13.07 -1.79 31.73
N PHE A 636 14.18 -1.88 31.00
CA PHE A 636 15.35 -2.66 31.40
C PHE A 636 16.55 -1.77 31.73
N LYS A 637 16.98 -1.80 33.00
CA LYS A 637 18.26 -1.19 33.44
C LYS A 637 19.42 -2.17 33.24
N HIS A 638 19.57 -2.69 32.02
CA HIS A 638 20.59 -3.66 31.65
C HIS A 638 21.82 -3.00 31.02
N ASN A 639 22.98 -3.65 31.15
CA ASN A 639 24.20 -3.13 30.54
C ASN A 639 24.26 -3.45 29.04
N TYR A 640 24.09 -2.45 28.17
CA TYR A 640 24.07 -2.65 26.72
C TYR A 640 25.23 -1.98 25.99
N ARG A 641 25.53 -2.50 24.79
CA ARG A 641 26.63 -2.04 23.92
C ARG A 641 26.12 -1.88 22.49
N LEU A 642 25.50 -0.73 22.24
CA LEU A 642 24.89 -0.41 20.95
C LEU A 642 25.82 0.52 20.15
N VAL A 643 26.11 0.12 18.91
CA VAL A 643 26.87 0.91 17.93
C VAL A 643 26.00 1.12 16.70
N ILE A 644 25.89 2.35 16.24
CA ILE A 644 25.06 2.73 15.10
C ILE A 644 25.98 3.41 14.09
N PHE A 645 26.12 2.83 12.90
CA PHE A 645 26.84 3.44 11.79
C PHE A 645 25.86 4.07 10.82
N CYS A 646 26.12 5.33 10.49
CA CYS A 646 25.42 6.06 9.44
C CYS A 646 26.41 6.64 8.42
N SER A 647 25.95 6.79 7.19
CA SER A 647 26.72 7.48 6.14
C SER A 647 26.81 8.98 6.40
N SER A 648 28.00 9.56 6.23
CA SER A 648 28.21 11.01 6.20
C SER A 648 27.40 11.71 5.09
N ASP A 649 27.05 10.99 4.03
CA ASP A 649 26.27 11.54 2.92
C ASP A 649 24.79 11.73 3.28
N ARG A 650 24.35 11.12 4.40
CA ARG A 650 22.94 11.06 4.83
C ARG A 650 22.73 11.51 6.27
N GLU A 651 23.57 12.42 6.78
CA GLU A 651 23.42 12.98 8.14
C GLU A 651 22.07 13.68 8.37
N HIS A 652 21.40 14.14 7.30
CA HIS A 652 20.09 14.81 7.38
C HIS A 652 18.92 13.84 7.64
N THR A 653 19.15 12.53 7.64
CA THR A 653 18.12 11.54 7.90
C THR A 653 17.75 11.49 9.39
N TYR A 654 16.65 10.79 9.71
CA TYR A 654 16.08 10.80 11.05
C TYR A 654 17.04 10.23 12.11
N ILE A 655 17.63 9.04 11.89
CA ILE A 655 18.47 8.37 12.89
C ILE A 655 19.69 9.21 13.32
N PRO A 656 20.54 9.73 12.41
CA PRO A 656 21.65 10.60 12.81
C PRO A 656 21.21 11.83 13.59
N THR A 657 20.05 12.40 13.24
CA THR A 657 19.48 13.58 13.89
C THR A 657 18.99 13.26 15.31
N ALA A 658 18.17 12.21 15.45
CA ALA A 658 17.59 11.77 16.72
C ALA A 658 18.67 11.31 17.72
N PHE A 659 19.71 10.63 17.24
CA PHE A 659 20.81 10.13 18.07
C PHE A 659 22.04 11.07 18.07
N SER A 660 21.90 12.32 17.62
CA SER A 660 23.01 13.29 17.50
C SER A 660 23.76 13.54 18.80
N GLN A 661 23.06 13.53 19.94
CA GLN A 661 23.66 13.65 21.28
C GLN A 661 24.62 12.51 21.64
N PHE A 662 24.54 11.39 20.91
CA PHE A 662 25.39 10.21 21.09
C PHE A 662 26.46 10.06 19.99
N LYS A 663 26.65 11.10 19.16
CA LYS A 663 27.67 11.16 18.12
C LYS A 663 29.07 11.05 18.74
N ARG A 664 29.92 10.22 18.13
CA ARG A 664 31.32 10.03 18.53
C ARG A 664 32.23 10.77 17.56
N ASP A 665 33.23 11.47 18.09
CA ASP A 665 34.22 12.23 17.30
C ASP A 665 35.34 11.34 16.72
N PHE A 666 35.11 10.03 16.66
CA PHE A 666 36.10 9.04 16.24
C PHE A 666 35.43 7.93 15.43
N VAL A 667 36.10 7.51 14.37
CA VAL A 667 35.73 6.36 13.54
C VAL A 667 36.77 5.25 13.76
N PRO A 668 36.37 4.04 14.21
CA PRO A 668 37.29 2.92 14.35
C PRO A 668 37.96 2.57 13.01
N GLN A 669 39.28 2.66 12.94
CA GLN A 669 40.04 2.34 11.74
C GLN A 669 41.29 1.53 12.10
N GLU A 670 41.63 0.58 11.24
CA GLU A 670 42.84 -0.24 11.29
C GLU A 670 43.42 -0.36 9.88
N SER A 671 44.71 -0.69 9.78
CA SER A 671 45.34 -0.96 8.48
C SER A 671 44.66 -2.13 7.76
N LEU A 672 44.54 -2.04 6.43
CA LEU A 672 43.96 -3.10 5.61
C LEU A 672 44.65 -4.46 5.83
N GLU A 673 45.97 -4.45 6.03
CA GLU A 673 46.76 -5.66 6.31
C GLU A 673 46.32 -6.35 7.61
N ARG A 674 46.08 -5.58 8.69
CA ARG A 674 45.58 -6.14 9.95
C ARG A 674 44.17 -6.70 9.82
N ILE A 675 43.28 -6.01 9.10
CA ILE A 675 41.93 -6.50 8.82
C ILE A 675 41.99 -7.80 8.02
N GLN A 676 42.83 -7.86 6.99
CA GLN A 676 43.03 -9.07 6.18
C GLN A 676 43.58 -10.23 7.01
N ASN A 677 44.57 -9.99 7.87
CA ASN A 677 45.12 -11.00 8.77
C ASN A 677 44.10 -11.51 9.78
N TYR A 678 43.26 -10.63 10.32
CA TYR A 678 42.15 -10.99 11.20
C TYR A 678 41.14 -11.91 10.49
N LEU A 679 40.65 -11.51 9.32
CA LEU A 679 39.70 -12.32 8.55
C LEU A 679 40.31 -13.63 8.05
N SER A 680 41.57 -13.61 7.59
CA SER A 680 42.31 -14.80 7.15
C SER A 680 42.39 -15.84 8.26
N ARG A 681 42.69 -15.41 9.50
CA ARG A 681 42.69 -16.30 10.68
C ARG A 681 41.33 -16.98 10.89
N HIS A 682 40.24 -16.22 10.84
CA HIS A 682 38.88 -16.75 11.04
C HIS A 682 38.39 -17.64 9.90
N PHE A 683 38.88 -17.42 8.69
CA PHE A 683 38.57 -18.28 7.54
C PHE A 683 39.52 -19.47 7.40
N THR A 684 40.57 -19.58 8.21
CA THR A 684 41.46 -20.76 8.20
C THR A 684 40.74 -21.94 8.83
N ALA A 685 40.57 -23.03 8.08
CA ALA A 685 39.88 -24.22 8.59
C ALA A 685 40.79 -25.04 9.53
N HIS A 686 40.23 -25.52 10.65
CA HIS A 686 40.97 -26.30 11.66
C HIS A 686 40.72 -27.82 11.60
N SER A 687 40.30 -28.35 10.45
CA SER A 687 40.01 -29.79 10.32
C SER A 687 41.25 -30.61 9.96
N ASP A 688 41.28 -31.89 10.34
CA ASP A 688 42.31 -32.87 9.97
C ASP A 688 42.42 -33.10 8.44
N HIS A 689 41.53 -32.50 7.64
CA HIS A 689 41.43 -32.66 6.20
C HIS A 689 42.06 -31.46 5.47
N LYS A 690 43.35 -31.20 5.71
CA LYS A 690 44.13 -30.06 5.16
C LYS A 690 44.09 -29.93 3.62
N ASN A 691 43.65 -30.94 2.87
CA ASN A 691 43.66 -30.96 1.41
C ASN A 691 42.33 -30.52 0.74
N VAL A 692 41.40 -29.96 1.50
CA VAL A 692 40.01 -29.71 1.07
C VAL A 692 39.70 -28.22 0.90
N PHE A 693 40.65 -27.32 1.11
CA PHE A 693 40.42 -25.87 1.23
C PHE A 693 41.08 -25.03 0.13
N PHE A 694 40.67 -23.76 0.02
CA PHE A 694 41.23 -22.81 -0.94
C PHE A 694 42.69 -22.46 -0.58
N LYS A 695 43.39 -21.69 -1.43
CA LYS A 695 44.82 -21.35 -1.21
C LYS A 695 45.09 -20.87 0.23
N GLY A 696 46.00 -21.53 0.95
CA GLY A 696 46.34 -21.19 2.34
C GLY A 696 45.36 -21.73 3.38
N ASP A 697 44.71 -22.87 3.11
CA ASP A 697 43.76 -23.56 4.00
C ASP A 697 42.51 -22.75 4.39
N HIS A 698 42.10 -21.83 3.51
CA HIS A 698 40.93 -20.98 3.73
C HIS A 698 39.61 -21.64 3.30
N SER A 699 38.56 -21.44 4.10
CA SER A 699 37.18 -21.88 3.83
C SER A 699 36.42 -20.97 2.85
N VAL A 700 36.88 -19.73 2.67
CA VAL A 700 36.29 -18.73 1.78
C VAL A 700 37.35 -18.18 0.83
N GLY A 701 36.99 -17.91 -0.43
CA GLY A 701 37.90 -17.35 -1.42
C GLY A 701 37.20 -16.47 -2.45
N ILE A 702 37.87 -15.41 -2.88
CA ILE A 702 37.40 -14.48 -3.93
C ILE A 702 38.33 -14.60 -5.15
N VAL A 703 37.74 -14.84 -6.33
CA VAL A 703 38.48 -14.89 -7.60
C VAL A 703 38.05 -13.69 -8.46
N ALA A 704 38.88 -12.66 -8.48
CA ALA A 704 38.62 -11.42 -9.21
C ALA A 704 39.63 -11.19 -10.34
N SER A 705 39.25 -10.36 -11.32
CA SER A 705 40.12 -9.96 -12.43
C SER A 705 39.68 -8.62 -12.99
N GLN A 706 40.61 -7.81 -13.48
CA GLN A 706 40.28 -6.52 -14.11
C GLN A 706 39.53 -6.65 -15.44
N ARG A 707 39.74 -7.74 -16.20
CA ARG A 707 39.11 -7.97 -17.51
C ARG A 707 38.34 -9.29 -17.56
N ALA A 708 37.30 -9.36 -18.39
CA ALA A 708 36.60 -10.61 -18.68
C ALA A 708 37.50 -11.60 -19.45
N GLY A 709 37.14 -12.88 -19.45
CA GLY A 709 37.83 -13.91 -20.26
C GLY A 709 39.19 -14.41 -19.73
N VAL A 710 39.71 -13.90 -18.62
CA VAL A 710 41.05 -14.30 -18.11
C VAL A 710 41.10 -15.65 -17.37
N GLY A 711 40.04 -16.46 -17.43
CA GLY A 711 40.03 -17.80 -16.84
C GLY A 711 39.57 -17.93 -15.38
N LYS A 712 38.77 -16.98 -14.85
CA LYS A 712 38.18 -17.10 -13.49
C LYS A 712 37.41 -18.41 -13.29
N SER A 713 36.50 -18.73 -14.20
CA SER A 713 35.70 -19.98 -14.16
C SER A 713 36.60 -21.21 -14.32
N LEU A 714 37.62 -21.13 -15.18
CA LEU A 714 38.60 -22.19 -15.39
C LEU A 714 39.43 -22.46 -14.12
N TYR A 715 39.78 -21.42 -13.37
CA TYR A 715 40.47 -21.56 -12.08
C TYR A 715 39.61 -22.36 -11.09
N VAL A 716 38.34 -22.00 -10.94
CA VAL A 716 37.39 -22.72 -10.07
C VAL A 716 37.18 -24.16 -10.53
N GLU A 717 37.10 -24.41 -11.84
CA GLU A 717 37.00 -25.77 -12.39
C GLU A 717 38.24 -26.62 -12.12
N ARG A 718 39.44 -26.05 -12.30
CA ARG A 718 40.70 -26.73 -11.98
C ARG A 718 40.81 -27.05 -10.50
N PHE A 719 40.42 -26.12 -9.64
CA PHE A 719 40.33 -26.32 -8.20
C PHE A 719 39.37 -27.48 -7.86
N MET A 720 38.16 -27.48 -8.44
CA MET A 720 37.18 -28.55 -8.22
C MET A 720 37.64 -29.92 -8.74
N LYS A 721 38.39 -29.96 -9.85
CA LYS A 721 38.98 -31.20 -10.35
C LYS A 721 40.03 -31.75 -9.38
N SER A 722 40.89 -30.89 -8.84
CA SER A 722 41.83 -31.26 -7.78
C SER A 722 41.09 -31.80 -6.55
N TRP A 723 40.03 -31.13 -6.15
CA TRP A 723 39.24 -31.47 -4.97
C TRP A 723 38.53 -32.83 -5.10
N ARG A 724 37.95 -33.13 -6.28
CA ARG A 724 37.37 -34.44 -6.58
C ARG A 724 38.36 -35.59 -6.49
N ASN A 725 39.61 -35.36 -6.87
CA ASN A 725 40.66 -36.37 -6.79
C ASN A 725 41.00 -36.70 -5.32
N VAL A 726 41.04 -35.68 -4.45
CA VAL A 726 41.28 -35.85 -3.00
C VAL A 726 40.11 -36.57 -2.32
N LEU A 727 38.87 -36.18 -2.64
CA LEU A 727 37.65 -36.72 -2.01
C LEU A 727 37.08 -37.98 -2.71
N LYS A 728 37.89 -38.69 -3.52
CA LYS A 728 37.51 -39.93 -4.22
C LYS A 728 36.17 -39.82 -4.97
N GLY A 729 35.91 -38.68 -5.62
CA GLY A 729 34.72 -38.46 -6.45
C GLY A 729 33.43 -38.02 -5.73
N THR A 730 33.45 -37.84 -4.40
CA THR A 730 32.24 -37.42 -3.64
C THR A 730 31.95 -35.92 -3.66
N ALA A 731 32.85 -35.10 -4.23
CA ALA A 731 32.75 -33.65 -4.22
C ALA A 731 31.71 -33.09 -5.22
N PHE A 732 30.82 -32.23 -4.70
CA PHE A 732 29.73 -31.59 -5.43
C PHE A 732 29.99 -30.10 -5.64
N LYS A 733 29.71 -29.58 -6.85
CA LYS A 733 29.80 -28.15 -7.18
C LYS A 733 28.40 -27.56 -7.29
N LYS A 734 28.07 -26.59 -6.44
CA LYS A 734 26.91 -25.72 -6.66
C LYS A 734 27.41 -24.42 -7.31
N CYS A 735 26.80 -24.04 -8.43
CA CYS A 735 27.10 -22.78 -9.11
C CYS A 735 25.86 -21.88 -9.05
N ILE A 736 26.02 -20.71 -8.45
CA ILE A 736 24.97 -19.69 -8.36
C ILE A 736 25.41 -18.53 -9.28
N ARG A 737 24.59 -18.25 -10.30
CA ARG A 737 24.85 -17.17 -11.25
C ARG A 737 24.04 -15.95 -10.85
N LEU A 738 24.75 -14.86 -10.57
CA LEU A 738 24.19 -13.54 -10.28
C LEU A 738 24.30 -12.72 -11.55
N THR A 739 23.17 -12.52 -12.23
CA THR A 739 23.09 -11.81 -13.53
C THR A 739 22.30 -10.51 -13.45
N GLU A 740 21.57 -10.31 -12.36
CA GLU A 740 20.74 -9.13 -12.14
C GLU A 740 21.58 -7.94 -11.67
N HIS A 741 21.03 -6.74 -11.86
CA HIS A 741 21.70 -5.51 -11.46
C HIS A 741 21.90 -5.44 -9.94
N GLU A 742 20.89 -5.86 -9.18
CA GLU A 742 20.96 -5.98 -7.72
C GLU A 742 21.08 -7.45 -7.32
N VAL A 743 21.83 -7.70 -6.25
CA VAL A 743 21.96 -9.05 -5.69
C VAL A 743 20.72 -9.36 -4.87
N ASP A 744 20.00 -10.40 -5.24
CA ASP A 744 18.85 -10.92 -4.50
C ASP A 744 19.28 -12.08 -3.59
N ASP A 745 19.41 -11.79 -2.30
CA ASP A 745 19.80 -12.76 -1.26
C ASP A 745 18.82 -13.94 -1.18
N HIS A 746 17.55 -13.75 -1.53
CA HIS A 746 16.54 -14.82 -1.50
C HIS A 746 16.81 -15.86 -2.59
N LYS A 747 17.26 -15.44 -3.77
CA LYS A 747 17.67 -16.36 -4.85
C LYS A 747 18.90 -17.17 -4.44
N ILE A 748 19.85 -16.53 -3.75
CA ILE A 748 21.03 -17.22 -3.22
C ILE A 748 20.59 -18.28 -2.20
N LEU A 749 19.76 -17.88 -1.22
CA LEU A 749 19.29 -18.76 -0.16
C LEU A 749 18.44 -19.93 -0.69
N GLN A 750 17.51 -19.67 -1.62
CA GLN A 750 16.73 -20.73 -2.27
C GLN A 750 17.63 -21.72 -3.00
N SER A 751 18.63 -21.23 -3.74
CA SER A 751 19.58 -22.10 -4.44
C SER A 751 20.38 -22.96 -3.46
N MET A 752 20.71 -22.44 -2.28
CA MET A 752 21.37 -23.20 -1.22
C MET A 752 20.44 -24.29 -0.66
N TYR A 753 19.17 -23.99 -0.39
CA TYR A 753 18.18 -24.97 0.08
C TYR A 753 17.91 -26.10 -0.92
N ASP A 754 17.97 -25.81 -2.22
CA ASP A 754 17.77 -26.82 -3.27
C ASP A 754 18.97 -27.79 -3.40
N THR A 755 19.99 -27.69 -2.55
CA THR A 755 21.17 -28.55 -2.57
C THR A 755 20.88 -29.90 -1.92
N PRO A 756 21.12 -31.05 -2.59
CA PRO A 756 20.78 -32.37 -2.02
C PRO A 756 21.52 -32.69 -0.72
N LYS A 757 20.79 -33.10 0.32
CA LYS A 757 21.32 -33.42 1.66
C LYS A 757 22.54 -34.34 1.66
N LYS A 758 22.52 -35.40 0.84
CA LYS A 758 23.62 -36.38 0.70
C LYS A 758 24.95 -35.79 0.17
N ARG A 759 24.96 -34.52 -0.24
CA ARG A 759 26.11 -33.83 -0.85
C ARG A 759 26.55 -32.58 -0.10
N ILE A 760 25.91 -32.25 1.04
CA ILE A 760 26.20 -31.01 1.80
C ILE A 760 27.60 -31.05 2.42
N SER A 761 28.01 -32.17 3.00
CA SER A 761 29.33 -32.34 3.64
C SER A 761 30.52 -32.27 2.66
N SER A 762 30.25 -32.32 1.35
CA SER A 762 31.24 -32.25 0.27
C SER A 762 30.87 -31.21 -0.81
N CYS A 763 30.05 -30.22 -0.45
CA CYS A 763 29.59 -29.17 -1.37
C CYS A 763 30.58 -28.00 -1.41
N PHE A 764 30.98 -27.60 -2.61
CA PHE A 764 31.64 -26.33 -2.87
C PHE A 764 30.67 -25.41 -3.62
N THR A 765 30.37 -24.27 -3.00
CA THR A 765 29.49 -23.25 -3.58
C THR A 765 30.34 -22.18 -4.28
N SER A 766 30.11 -21.99 -5.58
CA SER A 766 30.68 -20.91 -6.36
C SER A 766 29.59 -19.90 -6.70
N MET A 767 29.78 -18.65 -6.31
CA MET A 767 28.96 -17.53 -6.78
C MET A 767 29.70 -16.81 -7.91
N SER A 768 29.00 -16.53 -9.01
CA SER A 768 29.57 -15.87 -10.18
C SER A 768 28.74 -14.65 -10.54
N HIS A 769 29.37 -13.48 -10.53
CA HIS A 769 28.76 -12.22 -10.93
C HIS A 769 29.23 -11.88 -12.34
N HIS A 770 28.30 -11.75 -13.29
CA HIS A 770 28.58 -11.36 -14.66
C HIS A 770 28.21 -9.90 -14.87
N ARG A 771 29.19 -9.01 -14.74
CA ARG A 771 29.18 -7.67 -15.34
C ARG A 771 30.41 -7.50 -16.21
#